data_AF-A0A2P8EFW3-F1
#
_entry.id   AF-A0A2P8EFW3-F1
#
_cell.length_a   1.000
_cell.length_b   1.000
_cell.length_c   1.000
_cell.angle_alpha   90.00
_cell.angle_beta   90.00
_cell.angle_gamma   90.00
#
_symmetry.space_group_name_H-M   'P 1'
#
loop_
_entity.id
_entity.type
_entity.pdbx_description
1 polymer ?
#
loop_
_entity_poly.entity_id
_entity_poly.type
_entity_poly.pdbx_seq_one_letter_code
_entity_poly.pdbx_strand_id
1 'polypeptide(L)'
;MRDRLSRAESALRSAVERGGEADLGRDIDPRAVESPEAWDGARTVRARVIDELLRDAAPSAHNDAVRLTGVRITGGLRFRYGRLARPLRLDMCWIDDVALFAELTAAGIELVRCRLPDLRTESVDVESAISVRECHVDAVTMVDTRVHRSASFEDTRFTGVGTLFHARNLSVGGDLLLNRARLFADAGTAVHSERLRVDGGLGLVGIRARGTVLLSGAAVVGQIDLTDAVLRHREGVALDARRMVAGGLDGHGLRCSGAIDLGHAAIAGRVTFDSAVLANPGGDALQAGDIEADRVEAENGTRILGRVLLPRGQVRDTLALRGVEISNPGGYAVVGIGAAVGSLVADRARLVGRVVFDEFEATSVRFVGARVTNPDDSWALSFQSATVRRDLNLERLNTKGALNIKGVRVGAGIFLDGADLDGGHRALGASRAVVGERLVFGRRFRCRGDIDLAHADVGKSLALDGSTVQGVLRLFQARVRSDVLLRGAYIEAHGIGVDAIGLRVDGRFAARGLVCDGAVRLTAAVADAVVLTGAQLYNPDANALIASRIEVRGDFVVGDDPYSPDLGSFSADGRVVMRDGSVGGDLVFDGAELRRPNHRVLDATGVQVGGKISLERAQIHGMVSFDQARVRRRIVLGETTLAGSGVGSADGPIVFSATQTTSEELLVDRGLFRGALRLTGSAFVAGVSLRHVTIEAHDSAALLAADMTAGVIRLTGLDVDGAVALPRCRVGGELLIDGGRYRHAGRIAVDAAHISVAGALIVREADLTGTLVLRRAEVGLAMQLSGVQGAVGSTPDGGASVDHVVTAVGMRVEGNVECRRLSLAGQVSFAEAVLAGRLVFHDGGRLTNPGRPALYAPDLQVAGAVEFGTQYADDTARLTVVGDIRLDRARLGEVWWEHVSISEGAVEPGPAEPIDEAKPVISLREAVVERRVLMDGLDVAPPARPGRPVVVDLSQMQAGTVELPPGESAVDLRDSAVRTLVLDPTDTTTVMLSGLTFDDPGDADVDTALSWLRRDLTGYQHQVYEQLAAHYHRAGEDAAARTVLLARQRHRRDLLGTSSFGQVLMKGWGYLQDVTVGYGYRPGLAAVWFTGLLAFGTAYFAGSELEPVETDVHPTFNPFGYTLDLLIPLLSLGQDSAWDPRGPDLWVAYGLIFCGAVLATTVVAAVTRVLNRR
;
A
#
# COMPACT_ATOMS: atom_id res chain seq x y z
N MET A 1 56.43 -63.87 88.41
CA MET A 1 55.69 -65.01 88.99
C MET A 1 55.06 -65.75 87.82
N ARG A 2 55.58 -66.94 87.44
CA ARG A 2 55.08 -67.70 86.28
C ARG A 2 53.72 -68.31 86.65
N ASP A 3 52.63 -67.61 86.34
CA ASP A 3 51.30 -68.21 86.36
C ASP A 3 51.30 -69.46 85.47
N ARG A 4 50.68 -70.56 85.94
CA ARG A 4 50.47 -71.74 85.08
C ARG A 4 49.64 -71.28 83.88
N LEU A 5 50.24 -71.32 82.69
CA LEU A 5 49.55 -71.10 81.43
C LEU A 5 48.46 -72.18 81.28
N SER A 6 47.27 -71.79 80.82
CA SER A 6 46.23 -72.75 80.45
C SER A 6 46.68 -73.61 79.26
N ARG A 7 45.94 -74.68 78.94
CA ARG A 7 46.22 -75.51 77.76
C ARG A 7 46.16 -74.69 76.47
N ALA A 8 45.20 -73.77 76.39
CA ALA A 8 45.03 -72.82 75.28
C ALA A 8 46.21 -71.84 75.18
N GLU A 9 46.62 -71.24 76.30
CA GLU A 9 47.73 -70.27 76.37
C GLU A 9 49.09 -70.92 76.05
N SER A 10 49.28 -72.18 76.44
CA SER A 10 50.49 -72.95 76.13
C SER A 10 50.57 -73.30 74.63
N ALA A 11 49.42 -73.63 74.02
CA ALA A 11 49.32 -73.88 72.58
C ALA A 11 49.63 -72.60 71.78
N LEU A 12 49.14 -71.44 72.24
CA LEU A 12 49.46 -70.13 71.65
C LEU A 12 50.96 -69.84 71.69
N ARG A 13 51.60 -69.94 72.86
CA ARG A 13 53.05 -69.69 73.00
C ARG A 13 53.87 -70.61 72.08
N SER A 14 53.52 -71.89 72.04
CA SER A 14 54.19 -72.89 71.17
C SER A 14 53.97 -72.65 69.67
N ALA A 15 52.84 -72.04 69.28
CA ALA A 15 52.57 -71.68 67.89
C ALA A 15 53.40 -70.45 67.49
N VAL A 16 53.45 -69.42 68.34
CA VAL A 16 54.24 -68.19 68.12
C VAL A 16 55.74 -68.49 68.04
N GLU A 17 56.27 -69.40 68.86
CA GLU A 17 57.67 -69.83 68.80
C GLU A 17 58.04 -70.59 67.50
N ARG A 18 57.05 -71.24 66.86
CA ARG A 18 57.21 -71.98 65.60
C ARG A 18 56.81 -71.19 64.35
N GLY A 19 56.41 -69.93 64.51
CA GLY A 19 55.87 -69.12 63.42
C GLY A 19 54.50 -69.57 62.89
N GLY A 20 53.78 -70.39 63.64
CA GLY A 20 52.50 -70.99 63.25
C GLY A 20 51.27 -70.29 63.82
N GLU A 21 50.10 -70.74 63.37
CA GLU A 21 48.79 -70.30 63.86
C GLU A 21 48.32 -71.15 65.04
N ALA A 22 47.78 -70.51 66.08
CA ALA A 22 47.12 -71.17 67.19
C ALA A 22 45.62 -71.32 66.91
N ASP A 23 45.24 -72.42 66.26
CA ASP A 23 43.86 -72.77 65.94
C ASP A 23 43.24 -73.64 67.06
N LEU A 24 42.26 -73.09 67.79
CA LEU A 24 41.58 -73.77 68.91
C LEU A 24 40.15 -74.18 68.58
N GLY A 25 39.66 -73.93 67.35
CA GLY A 25 38.33 -74.33 66.89
C GLY A 25 37.77 -73.43 65.79
N ARG A 26 36.88 -73.98 64.94
CA ARG A 26 36.21 -73.25 63.84
C ARG A 26 34.70 -73.47 63.79
N ASP A 27 34.17 -74.20 64.75
CA ASP A 27 32.79 -74.67 64.85
C ASP A 27 31.83 -73.64 65.48
N ILE A 28 32.36 -72.58 66.10
CA ILE A 28 31.57 -71.51 66.71
C ILE A 28 31.86 -70.20 65.98
N ASP A 29 30.83 -69.60 65.37
CA ASP A 29 30.92 -68.26 64.80
C ASP A 29 30.55 -67.22 65.86
N PRO A 30 31.49 -66.36 66.32
CA PRO A 30 31.22 -65.39 67.38
C PRO A 30 30.18 -64.33 67.03
N ARG A 31 29.82 -64.20 65.75
CA ARG A 31 28.84 -63.23 65.26
C ARG A 31 27.41 -63.76 65.34
N ALA A 32 27.24 -65.09 65.44
CA ALA A 32 25.94 -65.76 65.46
C ALA A 32 25.43 -66.07 66.87
N VAL A 33 26.31 -66.09 67.87
CA VAL A 33 25.96 -66.36 69.28
C VAL A 33 25.74 -65.07 70.06
N GLU A 34 24.78 -65.11 70.99
CA GLU A 34 24.42 -63.96 71.84
C GLU A 34 25.26 -63.87 73.12
N SER A 35 25.81 -65.00 73.59
CA SER A 35 26.53 -65.11 74.86
C SER A 35 27.89 -65.80 74.70
N PRO A 36 28.92 -65.39 75.46
CA PRO A 36 30.25 -66.00 75.42
C PRO A 36 30.34 -67.35 76.15
N GLU A 37 29.24 -67.88 76.68
CA GLU A 37 29.15 -69.21 77.32
C GLU A 37 29.42 -70.37 76.34
N ALA A 38 29.39 -70.11 75.03
CA ALA A 38 29.69 -71.11 74.01
C ALA A 38 31.17 -71.57 74.00
N TRP A 39 32.10 -70.82 74.60
CA TRP A 39 33.52 -71.19 74.69
C TRP A 39 33.87 -71.82 76.03
N ASP A 40 34.47 -73.01 75.99
CA ASP A 40 34.97 -73.70 77.17
C ASP A 40 36.36 -73.20 77.62
N GLY A 41 36.86 -73.75 78.74
CA GLY A 41 38.19 -73.42 79.26
C GLY A 41 39.36 -73.82 78.35
N ALA A 42 39.15 -74.70 77.37
CA ALA A 42 40.17 -75.12 76.40
C ALA A 42 40.31 -74.13 75.23
N ARG A 43 39.34 -73.23 75.06
CA ARG A 43 39.33 -72.16 74.03
C ARG A 43 39.39 -70.75 74.62
N THR A 44 39.79 -70.63 75.89
CA THR A 44 39.86 -69.36 76.62
C THR A 44 41.30 -68.94 76.88
N VAL A 45 41.67 -67.73 76.44
CA VAL A 45 43.01 -67.14 76.60
C VAL A 45 42.88 -65.80 77.33
N ARG A 46 43.77 -65.52 78.30
CA ARG A 46 43.80 -64.22 78.99
C ARG A 46 44.50 -63.17 78.14
N ALA A 47 43.91 -61.96 78.05
CA ALA A 47 44.45 -60.85 77.26
C ALA A 47 45.94 -60.50 77.57
N ARG A 48 46.36 -60.57 78.84
CA ARG A 48 47.75 -60.28 79.26
C ARG A 48 48.80 -61.20 78.62
N VAL A 49 48.45 -62.43 78.27
CA VAL A 49 49.38 -63.38 77.65
C VAL A 49 49.67 -62.97 76.20
N ILE A 50 48.67 -62.40 75.53
CA ILE A 50 48.80 -61.89 74.16
C ILE A 50 49.68 -60.62 74.15
N ASP A 51 49.55 -59.74 75.15
CA ASP A 51 50.41 -58.54 75.33
C ASP A 51 51.88 -58.88 75.52
N GLU A 52 52.22 -59.85 76.36
CA GLU A 52 53.60 -60.31 76.51
C GLU A 52 54.17 -60.81 75.18
N LEU A 53 53.43 -61.65 74.43
CA LEU A 53 53.89 -62.25 73.18
C LEU A 53 54.09 -61.23 72.05
N LEU A 54 53.31 -60.14 72.03
CA LEU A 54 53.44 -59.09 71.03
C LEU A 54 54.63 -58.15 71.29
N ARG A 55 55.08 -58.04 72.54
CA ARG A 55 56.23 -57.21 72.96
C ARG A 55 57.56 -57.97 72.94
N ASP A 56 57.53 -59.29 73.04
CA ASP A 56 58.73 -60.12 73.13
C ASP A 56 59.44 -60.24 71.77
N ALA A 57 60.53 -59.48 71.63
CA ALA A 57 61.35 -59.36 70.44
C ALA A 57 62.66 -60.17 70.57
N ALA A 58 62.57 -61.47 70.87
CA ALA A 58 63.74 -62.33 70.68
C ALA A 58 64.15 -62.32 69.18
N PRO A 59 65.42 -62.08 68.85
CA PRO A 59 65.89 -62.02 67.46
C PRO A 59 65.85 -63.44 66.87
N SER A 60 64.71 -63.81 66.33
CA SER A 60 64.50 -65.03 65.56
C SER A 60 64.34 -64.64 64.09
N ALA A 61 64.89 -65.46 63.20
CA ALA A 61 65.01 -65.17 61.76
C ALA A 61 63.67 -65.05 61.00
N HIS A 62 62.54 -65.12 61.69
CA HIS A 62 61.19 -65.12 61.10
C HIS A 62 60.33 -64.04 61.76
N ASN A 63 59.89 -63.07 60.96
CA ASN A 63 58.95 -61.99 61.31
C ASN A 63 57.52 -62.56 61.49
N ASP A 64 57.32 -63.44 62.48
CA ASP A 64 56.08 -64.19 62.60
C ASP A 64 55.00 -63.46 63.40
N ALA A 65 53.84 -63.28 62.77
CA ALA A 65 52.64 -62.70 63.35
C ALA A 65 52.11 -63.53 64.53
N VAL A 66 51.53 -62.89 65.54
CA VAL A 66 50.76 -63.59 66.59
C VAL A 66 49.38 -63.92 66.00
N ARG A 67 49.15 -65.19 65.63
CA ARG A 67 47.93 -65.67 64.96
C ARG A 67 47.09 -66.56 65.87
N LEU A 68 45.83 -66.20 66.09
CA LEU A 68 44.87 -66.91 66.95
C LEU A 68 43.54 -67.11 66.23
N THR A 69 43.00 -68.33 66.30
CA THR A 69 41.74 -68.68 65.66
C THR A 69 40.79 -69.40 66.63
N GLY A 70 39.53 -68.94 66.70
CA GLY A 70 38.45 -69.64 67.42
C GLY A 70 38.40 -69.44 68.94
N VAL A 71 38.99 -68.35 69.44
CA VAL A 71 39.29 -68.17 70.87
C VAL A 71 38.41 -67.13 71.54
N ARG A 72 37.98 -67.38 72.78
CA ARG A 72 37.46 -66.35 73.68
C ARG A 72 38.61 -65.70 74.47
N ILE A 73 38.77 -64.40 74.32
CA ILE A 73 39.77 -63.60 75.01
C ILE A 73 39.11 -62.93 76.22
N THR A 74 39.53 -63.36 77.41
CA THR A 74 39.01 -62.83 78.69
C THR A 74 39.85 -61.66 79.19
N GLY A 75 39.16 -60.58 79.58
CA GLY A 75 39.76 -59.28 79.90
C GLY A 75 40.01 -58.40 78.67
N GLY A 76 40.28 -57.11 78.88
CA GLY A 76 40.54 -56.15 77.79
C GLY A 76 41.95 -56.28 77.21
N LEU A 77 42.06 -56.24 75.88
CA LEU A 77 43.33 -56.15 75.16
C LEU A 77 43.83 -54.71 75.22
N ARG A 78 44.46 -54.32 76.33
CA ARG A 78 44.91 -52.94 76.60
C ARG A 78 46.42 -52.80 76.43
N PHE A 79 46.86 -52.47 75.23
CA PHE A 79 48.25 -52.20 74.89
C PHE A 79 48.56 -50.71 75.07
N ARG A 80 49.49 -50.38 75.98
CA ARG A 80 49.93 -48.99 76.22
C ARG A 80 51.44 -48.86 76.17
N TYR A 81 51.94 -47.78 75.57
CA TYR A 81 53.36 -47.40 75.50
C TYR A 81 54.26 -48.40 74.74
N GLY A 82 55.23 -47.91 73.95
CA GLY A 82 56.28 -48.74 73.33
C GLY A 82 55.97 -49.27 71.92
N ARG A 83 56.57 -50.41 71.53
CA ARG A 83 56.43 -51.00 70.18
C ARG A 83 55.89 -52.42 70.23
N LEU A 84 54.82 -52.70 69.47
CA LEU A 84 54.33 -54.05 69.18
C LEU A 84 55.05 -54.54 67.91
N ALA A 85 56.16 -55.25 68.11
CA ALA A 85 57.09 -55.61 67.03
C ALA A 85 56.52 -56.67 66.07
N ARG A 86 55.60 -57.51 66.54
CA ARG A 86 54.94 -58.55 65.75
C ARG A 86 53.51 -58.10 65.38
N PRO A 87 53.03 -58.35 64.15
CA PRO A 87 51.64 -58.08 63.81
C PRO A 87 50.68 -59.04 64.53
N LEU A 88 49.52 -58.54 64.94
CA LEU A 88 48.46 -59.32 65.60
C LEU A 88 47.40 -59.74 64.57
N ARG A 89 47.07 -61.03 64.51
CA ARG A 89 45.97 -61.57 63.70
C ARG A 89 45.04 -62.43 64.55
N LEU A 90 43.79 -61.99 64.69
CA LEU A 90 42.72 -62.73 65.35
C LEU A 90 41.66 -63.12 64.31
N ASP A 91 41.27 -64.40 64.27
CA ASP A 91 40.23 -64.91 63.37
C ASP A 91 39.16 -65.68 64.17
N MET A 92 37.87 -65.42 63.94
CA MET A 92 36.77 -66.07 64.68
C MET A 92 36.90 -65.98 66.21
N CYS A 93 37.39 -64.86 66.72
CA CYS A 93 37.59 -64.64 68.16
C CYS A 93 36.46 -63.83 68.81
N TRP A 94 36.15 -64.13 70.07
CA TRP A 94 35.29 -63.32 70.94
C TRP A 94 36.15 -62.56 71.95
N ILE A 95 36.00 -61.24 72.07
CA ILE A 95 36.73 -60.40 73.03
C ILE A 95 35.72 -59.84 74.04
N ASP A 96 35.93 -60.10 75.33
CA ASP A 96 34.97 -59.75 76.38
C ASP A 96 34.87 -58.23 76.66
N ASP A 97 35.93 -57.46 76.42
CA ASP A 97 36.06 -56.03 76.75
C ASP A 97 36.75 -55.27 75.59
N VAL A 98 37.17 -54.01 75.80
CA VAL A 98 37.81 -53.15 74.81
C VAL A 98 39.17 -53.67 74.32
N ALA A 99 39.42 -53.52 73.00
CA ALA A 99 40.74 -53.61 72.39
C ALA A 99 41.32 -52.19 72.26
N LEU A 100 42.17 -51.78 73.22
CA LEU A 100 42.75 -50.44 73.30
C LEU A 100 44.24 -50.48 72.94
N PHE A 101 44.66 -49.66 71.99
CA PHE A 101 46.05 -49.38 71.64
C PHE A 101 46.31 -47.89 71.93
N ALA A 102 47.24 -47.59 72.83
CA ALA A 102 47.52 -46.20 73.23
C ALA A 102 49.03 -45.91 73.27
N GLU A 103 49.44 -44.76 72.72
CA GLU A 103 50.80 -44.23 72.80
C GLU A 103 51.89 -45.20 72.33
N LEU A 104 51.69 -45.87 71.19
CA LEU A 104 52.56 -46.96 70.74
C LEU A 104 52.74 -47.01 69.22
N THR A 105 53.78 -47.75 68.79
CA THR A 105 53.97 -48.15 67.38
C THR A 105 53.58 -49.62 67.20
N ALA A 106 52.72 -49.94 66.24
CA ALA A 106 52.28 -51.32 65.97
C ALA A 106 52.70 -51.79 64.57
N ALA A 107 53.23 -53.01 64.49
CA ALA A 107 53.59 -53.62 63.20
C ALA A 107 52.37 -53.88 62.30
N GLY A 108 51.20 -54.20 62.86
CA GLY A 108 49.95 -54.41 62.11
C GLY A 108 48.88 -55.08 62.97
N ILE A 109 47.60 -54.81 62.68
CA ILE A 109 46.45 -55.30 63.44
C ILE A 109 45.43 -55.90 62.47
N GLU A 110 45.11 -57.18 62.61
CA GLU A 110 44.15 -57.89 61.77
C GLU A 110 43.12 -58.63 62.65
N LEU A 111 41.85 -58.28 62.51
CA LEU A 111 40.70 -58.91 63.14
C LEU A 111 39.77 -59.40 62.01
N VAL A 112 39.51 -60.70 61.94
CA VAL A 112 38.67 -61.30 60.90
C VAL A 112 37.58 -62.12 61.56
N ARG A 113 36.31 -61.88 61.21
CA ARG A 113 35.15 -62.62 61.75
C ARG A 113 35.08 -62.61 63.28
N CYS A 114 35.58 -61.57 63.93
CA CYS A 114 35.61 -61.45 65.39
C CYS A 114 34.38 -60.70 65.95
N ARG A 115 34.13 -60.87 67.25
CA ARG A 115 33.18 -60.04 68.01
C ARG A 115 33.88 -59.34 69.18
N LEU A 116 33.67 -58.04 69.31
CA LEU A 116 34.24 -57.22 70.38
C LEU A 116 33.37 -55.99 70.65
N PRO A 117 33.27 -55.50 71.89
CA PRO A 117 32.54 -54.27 72.18
C PRO A 117 33.14 -53.04 71.49
N ASP A 118 34.44 -52.78 71.66
CA ASP A 118 35.04 -51.52 71.21
C ASP A 118 36.50 -51.72 70.79
N LEU A 119 36.90 -51.04 69.71
CA LEU A 119 38.28 -50.97 69.24
C LEU A 119 38.75 -49.51 69.31
N ARG A 120 39.76 -49.24 70.14
CA ARG A 120 40.27 -47.90 70.38
C ARG A 120 41.75 -47.76 70.01
N THR A 121 42.09 -46.72 69.25
CA THR A 121 43.47 -46.29 69.02
C THR A 121 43.63 -44.84 69.46
N GLU A 122 44.63 -44.54 70.29
CA GLU A 122 44.91 -43.20 70.81
C GLU A 122 46.42 -42.90 70.69
N SER A 123 46.82 -41.96 69.82
CA SER A 123 48.25 -41.66 69.58
C SER A 123 49.05 -42.90 69.14
N VAL A 124 48.59 -43.56 68.07
CA VAL A 124 49.16 -44.83 67.57
C VAL A 124 49.73 -44.66 66.17
N ASP A 125 50.94 -45.20 65.92
CA ASP A 125 51.54 -45.28 64.60
C ASP A 125 51.59 -46.75 64.12
N VAL A 126 50.89 -47.07 63.02
CA VAL A 126 50.80 -48.43 62.47
C VAL A 126 51.63 -48.51 61.19
N GLU A 127 52.73 -49.27 61.24
CA GLU A 127 53.69 -49.41 60.13
C GLU A 127 53.10 -50.14 58.91
N SER A 128 52.12 -51.02 59.15
CA SER A 128 51.44 -51.80 58.12
C SER A 128 50.00 -51.32 57.94
N ALA A 129 49.04 -52.19 58.20
CA ALA A 129 47.62 -52.00 57.98
C ALA A 129 46.83 -52.34 59.24
N ILE A 130 45.65 -51.74 59.35
CA ILE A 130 44.60 -52.14 60.28
C ILE A 130 43.51 -52.82 59.43
N SER A 131 43.19 -54.07 59.70
CA SER A 131 42.17 -54.82 58.94
C SER A 131 41.17 -55.46 59.88
N VAL A 132 39.97 -54.92 59.95
CA VAL A 132 38.81 -55.42 60.69
C VAL A 132 37.77 -55.89 59.66
N ARG A 133 37.71 -57.18 59.37
CA ARG A 133 36.87 -57.71 58.29
C ARG A 133 35.82 -58.66 58.80
N GLU A 134 34.60 -58.49 58.31
CA GLU A 134 33.45 -59.34 58.66
C GLU A 134 33.19 -59.45 60.17
N CYS A 135 33.54 -58.43 60.96
CA CYS A 135 33.42 -58.45 62.42
C CYS A 135 32.06 -57.94 62.91
N HIS A 136 31.73 -58.20 64.17
CA HIS A 136 30.65 -57.53 64.91
C HIS A 136 31.27 -56.66 66.01
N VAL A 137 31.14 -55.35 65.88
CA VAL A 137 31.68 -54.36 66.83
C VAL A 137 30.56 -53.46 67.36
N ASP A 138 30.66 -52.91 68.57
CA ASP A 138 29.72 -51.85 68.98
C ASP A 138 30.21 -50.49 68.48
N ALA A 139 31.50 -50.19 68.68
CA ALA A 139 32.14 -48.96 68.20
C ALA A 139 33.62 -49.14 67.82
N VAL A 140 34.13 -48.22 67.00
CA VAL A 140 35.55 -48.03 66.68
C VAL A 140 35.89 -46.56 66.90
N THR A 141 36.91 -46.29 67.71
CA THR A 141 37.42 -44.94 67.97
C THR A 141 38.90 -44.86 67.63
N MET A 142 39.26 -43.99 66.70
CA MET A 142 40.63 -43.77 66.27
C MET A 142 40.98 -42.29 66.43
N VAL A 143 41.84 -41.99 67.39
CA VAL A 143 42.27 -40.63 67.74
C VAL A 143 43.78 -40.53 67.57
N ASP A 144 44.24 -39.50 66.87
CA ASP A 144 45.66 -39.23 66.62
C ASP A 144 46.40 -40.47 66.10
N THR A 145 45.79 -41.16 65.14
CA THR A 145 46.29 -42.44 64.63
C THR A 145 46.84 -42.28 63.22
N ARG A 146 48.05 -42.80 62.98
CA ARG A 146 48.66 -42.88 61.65
C ARG A 146 48.73 -44.33 61.21
N VAL A 147 48.30 -44.62 59.99
CA VAL A 147 48.41 -45.93 59.34
C VAL A 147 49.19 -45.74 58.05
N HIS A 148 50.38 -46.34 57.95
CA HIS A 148 51.28 -46.14 56.81
C HIS A 148 50.73 -46.76 55.51
N ARG A 149 50.01 -47.88 55.61
CA ARG A 149 49.33 -48.52 54.47
C ARG A 149 47.82 -48.27 54.55
N SER A 150 47.02 -49.33 54.65
CA SER A 150 45.56 -49.23 54.50
C SER A 150 44.82 -49.58 55.79
N ALA A 151 43.64 -49.01 55.96
CA ALA A 151 42.72 -49.31 57.05
C ALA A 151 41.42 -49.89 56.46
N SER A 152 41.08 -51.11 56.81
CA SER A 152 39.92 -51.83 56.28
C SER A 152 38.96 -52.20 57.40
N PHE A 153 37.68 -51.91 57.20
CA PHE A 153 36.54 -52.22 58.05
C PHE A 153 35.43 -52.94 57.26
N GLU A 154 35.80 -53.61 56.16
CA GLU A 154 34.86 -54.22 55.21
C GLU A 154 33.97 -55.28 55.85
N ASP A 155 32.71 -55.36 55.41
CA ASP A 155 31.71 -56.33 55.85
C ASP A 155 31.44 -56.34 57.36
N THR A 156 31.90 -55.32 58.09
CA THR A 156 31.77 -55.22 59.55
C THR A 156 30.42 -54.61 59.95
N ARG A 157 29.81 -55.15 61.01
CA ARG A 157 28.55 -54.67 61.59
C ARG A 157 28.82 -53.88 62.86
N PHE A 158 28.24 -52.68 62.95
CA PHE A 158 28.32 -51.76 64.08
C PHE A 158 26.93 -51.60 64.73
N THR A 159 26.82 -51.84 66.04
CA THR A 159 25.52 -51.83 66.77
C THR A 159 25.49 -51.02 68.07
N GLY A 160 26.48 -50.17 68.35
CA GLY A 160 26.52 -49.35 69.56
C GLY A 160 25.49 -48.22 69.63
N VAL A 161 25.36 -47.60 70.80
CA VAL A 161 24.35 -46.57 71.12
C VAL A 161 24.84 -45.12 70.85
N GLY A 162 26.13 -44.95 70.47
CA GLY A 162 26.79 -43.65 70.29
C GLY A 162 27.33 -43.41 68.88
N THR A 163 28.48 -42.73 68.76
CA THR A 163 29.19 -42.63 67.49
C THR A 163 29.84 -43.98 67.17
N LEU A 164 29.42 -44.60 66.07
CA LEU A 164 29.84 -45.97 65.74
C LEU A 164 31.26 -46.04 65.19
N PHE A 165 31.63 -45.10 64.32
CA PHE A 165 32.99 -44.96 63.81
C PHE A 165 33.46 -43.51 64.03
N HIS A 166 34.36 -43.31 64.97
CA HIS A 166 34.92 -42.00 65.28
C HIS A 166 36.40 -41.92 64.87
N ALA A 167 36.74 -41.02 63.95
CA ALA A 167 38.09 -40.81 63.47
C ALA A 167 38.50 -39.35 63.65
N ARG A 168 39.33 -39.06 64.67
CA ARG A 168 39.88 -37.72 64.89
C ARG A 168 41.36 -37.72 64.58
N ASN A 169 41.79 -36.85 63.66
CA ASN A 169 43.18 -36.74 63.23
C ASN A 169 43.76 -38.09 62.78
N LEU A 170 42.97 -38.85 62.02
CA LEU A 170 43.36 -40.12 61.41
C LEU A 170 44.05 -39.85 60.07
N SER A 171 45.27 -40.37 59.89
CA SER A 171 46.02 -40.33 58.63
C SER A 171 46.23 -41.74 58.09
N VAL A 172 45.81 -42.01 56.86
CA VAL A 172 45.98 -43.31 56.19
C VAL A 172 46.76 -43.08 54.89
N GLY A 173 47.92 -43.74 54.74
CA GLY A 173 48.79 -43.59 53.56
C GLY A 173 48.29 -44.31 52.30
N GLY A 174 47.40 -45.29 52.46
CA GLY A 174 46.67 -45.96 51.39
C GLY A 174 45.16 -45.75 51.52
N ASP A 175 44.38 -46.80 51.26
CA ASP A 175 42.91 -46.72 51.30
C ASP A 175 42.32 -46.87 52.71
N LEU A 176 41.21 -46.16 52.96
CA LEU A 176 40.30 -46.40 54.08
C LEU A 176 39.01 -47.05 53.54
N LEU A 177 38.77 -48.32 53.86
CA LEU A 177 37.67 -49.10 53.31
C LEU A 177 36.63 -49.43 54.38
N LEU A 178 35.38 -49.05 54.17
CA LEU A 178 34.20 -49.49 54.93
C LEU A 178 33.15 -50.14 54.00
N ASN A 179 33.62 -50.81 52.94
CA ASN A 179 32.74 -51.44 51.96
C ASN A 179 31.83 -52.48 52.63
N ARG A 180 30.54 -52.44 52.29
CA ARG A 180 29.47 -53.29 52.81
C ARG A 180 29.32 -53.28 54.34
N ALA A 181 29.97 -52.33 55.03
CA ALA A 181 29.80 -52.14 56.46
C ALA A 181 28.36 -51.74 56.78
N ARG A 182 27.88 -52.16 57.95
CA ARG A 182 26.51 -51.89 58.41
C ARG A 182 26.58 -51.11 59.71
N LEU A 183 26.29 -49.82 59.66
CA LEU A 183 26.33 -48.91 60.80
C LEU A 183 24.91 -48.47 61.14
N PHE A 184 24.37 -48.99 62.22
CA PHE A 184 23.01 -48.66 62.66
C PHE A 184 23.05 -47.87 63.96
N ALA A 185 23.17 -46.54 63.88
CA ALA A 185 23.10 -45.70 65.08
C ALA A 185 21.63 -45.51 65.48
N ASP A 186 21.30 -45.77 66.75
CA ASP A 186 19.95 -45.59 67.29
C ASP A 186 19.59 -44.10 67.42
N ALA A 187 20.56 -43.28 67.83
CA ALA A 187 20.52 -41.82 67.79
C ALA A 187 21.96 -41.27 67.55
N GLY A 188 22.14 -40.34 66.62
CA GLY A 188 23.43 -39.66 66.39
C GLY A 188 24.14 -39.95 65.07
N THR A 189 25.48 -40.03 65.13
CA THR A 189 26.38 -40.03 63.97
C THR A 189 26.91 -41.44 63.70
N ALA A 190 26.73 -41.96 62.48
CA ALA A 190 27.25 -43.27 62.09
C ALA A 190 28.77 -43.22 61.88
N VAL A 191 29.25 -42.20 61.16
CA VAL A 191 30.68 -41.97 60.91
C VAL A 191 30.98 -40.52 61.24
N HIS A 192 31.87 -40.27 62.19
CA HIS A 192 32.33 -38.93 62.54
C HIS A 192 33.82 -38.84 62.27
N SER A 193 34.19 -38.10 61.24
CA SER A 193 35.58 -37.77 60.96
C SER A 193 35.88 -36.29 61.24
N GLU A 194 37.03 -36.03 61.85
CA GLU A 194 37.57 -34.69 62.08
C GLU A 194 39.05 -34.68 61.66
N ARG A 195 39.43 -33.83 60.71
CA ARG A 195 40.79 -33.80 60.13
C ARG A 195 41.26 -35.17 59.60
N LEU A 196 40.37 -35.90 58.94
CA LEU A 196 40.70 -37.16 58.28
C LEU A 196 41.58 -36.88 57.04
N ARG A 197 42.70 -37.60 56.93
CA ARG A 197 43.56 -37.59 55.75
C ARG A 197 43.71 -39.01 55.20
N VAL A 198 43.42 -39.18 53.91
CA VAL A 198 43.57 -40.45 53.20
C VAL A 198 44.32 -40.16 51.90
N ASP A 199 45.54 -40.70 51.76
CA ASP A 199 46.35 -40.49 50.56
C ASP A 199 45.90 -41.41 49.39
N GLY A 200 45.19 -42.51 49.68
CA GLY A 200 44.47 -43.33 48.71
C GLY A 200 42.99 -42.95 48.55
N GLY A 201 42.11 -43.94 48.42
CA GLY A 201 40.65 -43.77 48.33
C GLY A 201 39.89 -44.04 49.63
N LEU A 202 38.70 -43.45 49.74
CA LEU A 202 37.73 -43.75 50.80
C LEU A 202 36.61 -44.64 50.23
N GLY A 203 36.73 -45.94 50.46
CA GLY A 203 35.76 -46.93 49.97
C GLY A 203 34.57 -47.05 50.91
N LEU A 204 33.38 -46.75 50.42
CA LEU A 204 32.09 -46.86 51.13
C LEU A 204 31.09 -47.69 50.30
N VAL A 205 31.59 -48.57 49.43
CA VAL A 205 30.79 -49.33 48.46
C VAL A 205 29.78 -50.22 49.18
N GLY A 206 28.49 -50.05 48.93
CA GLY A 206 27.43 -50.84 49.54
C GLY A 206 27.26 -50.64 51.04
N ILE A 207 27.85 -49.59 51.63
CA ILE A 207 27.69 -49.25 53.05
C ILE A 207 26.20 -49.04 53.37
N ARG A 208 25.77 -49.48 54.55
CA ARG A 208 24.42 -49.18 55.07
C ARG A 208 24.55 -48.41 56.37
N ALA A 209 24.32 -47.10 56.30
CA ALA A 209 24.42 -46.20 57.44
C ALA A 209 23.04 -45.63 57.82
N ARG A 210 22.65 -45.81 59.08
CA ARG A 210 21.55 -45.08 59.72
C ARG A 210 22.18 -44.10 60.71
N GLY A 211 21.93 -42.80 60.51
CA GLY A 211 22.66 -41.70 61.17
C GLY A 211 23.51 -40.90 60.18
N THR A 212 24.06 -39.78 60.63
CA THR A 212 24.88 -38.90 59.77
C THR A 212 26.25 -39.51 59.47
N VAL A 213 26.72 -39.34 58.25
CA VAL A 213 28.12 -39.56 57.82
C VAL A 213 28.78 -38.19 57.68
N LEU A 214 29.63 -37.84 58.66
CA LEU A 214 30.29 -36.54 58.76
C LEU A 214 31.74 -36.64 58.27
N LEU A 215 31.97 -36.12 57.06
CA LEU A 215 33.24 -36.02 56.34
C LEU A 215 33.71 -34.57 56.19
N SER A 216 33.17 -33.64 56.98
CA SER A 216 33.49 -32.22 56.85
C SER A 216 34.98 -31.95 57.05
N GLY A 217 35.60 -31.27 56.09
CA GLY A 217 37.04 -30.97 56.11
C GLY A 217 37.95 -32.18 55.93
N ALA A 218 37.43 -33.34 55.52
CA ALA A 218 38.25 -34.50 55.15
C ALA A 218 39.07 -34.20 53.89
N ALA A 219 40.30 -34.71 53.84
CA ALA A 219 41.20 -34.62 52.69
C ALA A 219 41.49 -36.03 52.17
N VAL A 220 40.89 -36.39 51.04
CA VAL A 220 41.06 -37.67 50.34
C VAL A 220 41.74 -37.38 49.01
N VAL A 221 42.96 -37.84 48.80
CA VAL A 221 43.68 -37.59 47.53
C VAL A 221 43.02 -38.37 46.39
N GLY A 222 42.57 -39.60 46.65
CA GLY A 222 41.84 -40.44 45.70
C GLY A 222 40.33 -40.20 45.67
N GLN A 223 39.60 -41.21 45.19
CA GLN A 223 38.15 -41.17 45.03
C GLN A 223 37.43 -41.60 46.32
N ILE A 224 36.29 -40.98 46.60
CA ILE A 224 35.31 -41.43 47.58
C ILE A 224 34.26 -42.24 46.84
N ASP A 225 34.18 -43.54 47.13
CA ASP A 225 33.29 -44.46 46.41
C ASP A 225 32.08 -44.84 47.26
N LEU A 226 30.92 -44.29 46.91
CA LEU A 226 29.61 -44.51 47.53
C LEU A 226 28.71 -45.40 46.66
N THR A 227 29.29 -46.21 45.75
CA THR A 227 28.53 -47.08 44.86
C THR A 227 27.58 -47.99 45.64
N ASP A 228 26.30 -48.00 45.30
CA ASP A 228 25.22 -48.75 45.96
C ASP A 228 25.08 -48.52 47.48
N ALA A 229 25.63 -47.41 48.00
CA ALA A 229 25.50 -47.04 49.40
C ALA A 229 24.03 -46.72 49.76
N VAL A 230 23.66 -47.00 51.01
CA VAL A 230 22.35 -46.66 51.58
C VAL A 230 22.55 -45.81 52.82
N LEU A 231 22.28 -44.52 52.71
CA LEU A 231 22.40 -43.53 53.78
C LEU A 231 21.02 -43.07 54.22
N ARG A 232 20.73 -43.11 55.53
CA ARG A 232 19.41 -42.77 56.07
C ARG A 232 19.50 -41.89 57.31
N HIS A 233 19.05 -40.66 57.20
CA HIS A 233 18.84 -39.70 58.28
C HIS A 233 17.70 -38.72 57.91
N ARG A 234 16.44 -39.13 58.16
CA ARG A 234 15.24 -38.44 57.61
C ARG A 234 15.06 -36.99 58.05
N GLU A 235 15.55 -36.61 59.23
CA GLU A 235 15.32 -35.28 59.81
C GLU A 235 16.52 -34.32 59.68
N GLY A 236 17.55 -34.68 58.92
CA GLY A 236 18.75 -33.85 58.81
C GLY A 236 19.68 -34.24 57.66
N VAL A 237 20.97 -33.99 57.84
CA VAL A 237 22.02 -34.27 56.86
C VAL A 237 22.47 -35.73 57.00
N ALA A 238 22.30 -36.51 55.93
CA ALA A 238 22.74 -37.91 55.87
C ALA A 238 24.23 -38.02 55.51
N LEU A 239 24.72 -37.13 54.65
CA LEU A 239 26.14 -36.98 54.30
C LEU A 239 26.53 -35.51 54.38
N ASP A 240 27.34 -35.15 55.37
CA ASP A 240 27.93 -33.81 55.48
C ASP A 240 29.40 -33.90 55.08
N ALA A 241 29.69 -33.41 53.89
CA ALA A 241 31.01 -33.38 53.26
C ALA A 241 31.41 -31.93 52.93
N ARG A 242 31.02 -30.99 53.79
CA ARG A 242 31.39 -29.57 53.64
C ARG A 242 32.89 -29.37 53.71
N ARG A 243 33.43 -28.49 52.86
CA ARG A 243 34.88 -28.16 52.80
C ARG A 243 35.79 -29.38 52.60
N MET A 244 35.23 -30.48 52.09
CA MET A 244 35.99 -31.68 51.80
C MET A 244 36.86 -31.46 50.56
N VAL A 245 38.06 -32.03 50.57
CA VAL A 245 38.94 -32.09 49.40
C VAL A 245 39.01 -33.54 48.94
N ALA A 246 38.62 -33.82 47.69
CA ALA A 246 38.59 -35.18 47.15
C ALA A 246 39.13 -35.24 45.71
N GLY A 247 39.73 -36.37 45.32
CA GLY A 247 40.05 -36.65 43.91
C GLY A 247 38.81 -36.93 43.06
N GLY A 248 37.72 -37.39 43.68
CA GLY A 248 36.42 -37.64 43.04
C GLY A 248 35.39 -38.16 44.05
N LEU A 249 34.12 -38.14 43.68
CA LEU A 249 33.02 -38.72 44.44
C LEU A 249 32.13 -39.55 43.50
N ASP A 250 32.03 -40.85 43.73
CA ASP A 250 31.21 -41.75 42.94
C ASP A 250 29.99 -42.22 43.73
N GLY A 251 28.82 -41.70 43.37
CA GLY A 251 27.54 -42.01 43.99
C GLY A 251 26.66 -42.91 43.13
N HIS A 252 27.21 -43.74 42.25
CA HIS A 252 26.42 -44.63 41.39
C HIS A 252 25.47 -45.51 42.21
N GLY A 253 24.18 -45.49 41.91
CA GLY A 253 23.18 -46.29 42.65
C GLY A 253 22.94 -45.87 44.11
N LEU A 254 23.50 -44.75 44.57
CA LEU A 254 23.35 -44.24 45.93
C LEU A 254 21.88 -44.04 46.30
N ARG A 255 21.47 -44.56 47.47
CA ARG A 255 20.14 -44.33 48.04
C ARG A 255 20.27 -43.51 49.32
N CYS A 256 19.94 -42.23 49.23
CA CYS A 256 20.02 -41.30 50.34
C CYS A 256 18.62 -40.82 50.77
N SER A 257 18.29 -40.95 52.05
CA SER A 257 17.13 -40.29 52.67
C SER A 257 17.63 -39.30 53.71
N GLY A 258 17.40 -38.00 53.47
CA GLY A 258 18.07 -36.89 54.16
C GLY A 258 18.91 -36.05 53.17
N ALA A 259 19.47 -34.94 53.63
CA ALA A 259 20.27 -34.03 52.79
C ALA A 259 21.69 -34.56 52.56
N ILE A 260 22.25 -34.27 51.38
CA ILE A 260 23.69 -34.36 51.09
C ILE A 260 24.24 -32.93 50.98
N ASP A 261 25.24 -32.61 51.79
CA ASP A 261 25.88 -31.29 51.82
C ASP A 261 27.35 -31.37 51.37
N LEU A 262 27.62 -30.79 50.20
CA LEU A 262 28.92 -30.64 49.54
C LEU A 262 29.35 -29.16 49.52
N GLY A 263 28.81 -28.32 50.40
CA GLY A 263 29.11 -26.89 50.46
C GLY A 263 30.60 -26.61 50.63
N HIS A 264 31.15 -25.74 49.77
CA HIS A 264 32.58 -25.40 49.74
C HIS A 264 33.53 -26.60 49.52
N ALA A 265 33.04 -27.74 49.03
CA ALA A 265 33.91 -28.87 48.71
C ALA A 265 34.74 -28.58 47.44
N ALA A 266 35.99 -29.03 47.43
CA ALA A 266 36.90 -28.93 46.30
C ALA A 266 37.23 -30.34 45.79
N ILE A 267 36.60 -30.72 44.68
CA ILE A 267 36.70 -32.05 44.10
C ILE A 267 37.45 -31.94 42.78
N ALA A 268 38.68 -32.45 42.73
CA ALA A 268 39.53 -32.31 41.56
C ALA A 268 39.00 -33.07 40.33
N GLY A 269 38.16 -34.09 40.53
CA GLY A 269 37.60 -34.91 39.47
C GLY A 269 36.07 -34.84 39.36
N ARG A 270 35.47 -36.00 39.11
CA ARG A 270 34.03 -36.15 38.86
C ARG A 270 33.25 -36.35 40.15
N VAL A 271 32.05 -35.77 40.20
CA VAL A 271 31.01 -36.01 41.19
C VAL A 271 29.83 -36.67 40.48
N THR A 272 29.58 -37.95 40.69
CA THR A 272 28.53 -38.71 39.98
C THR A 272 27.40 -39.12 40.92
N PHE A 273 26.17 -39.07 40.41
CA PHE A 273 24.96 -39.53 41.08
C PHE A 273 24.10 -40.38 40.13
N ASP A 274 24.75 -41.14 39.24
CA ASP A 274 24.07 -41.92 38.21
C ASP A 274 23.21 -43.01 38.84
N SER A 275 21.96 -43.13 38.38
CA SER A 275 20.96 -44.06 38.92
C SER A 275 20.71 -43.90 40.43
N ALA A 276 21.10 -42.78 41.04
CA ALA A 276 20.90 -42.50 42.46
C ALA A 276 19.43 -42.13 42.77
N VAL A 277 19.04 -42.34 44.03
CA VAL A 277 17.77 -41.88 44.59
C VAL A 277 18.07 -41.02 45.81
N LEU A 278 17.87 -39.70 45.65
CA LEU A 278 18.09 -38.71 46.70
C LEU A 278 16.72 -38.19 47.17
N ALA A 279 16.39 -38.40 48.44
CA ALA A 279 15.07 -38.06 48.98
C ALA A 279 15.14 -37.22 50.25
N ASN A 280 14.81 -35.94 50.11
CA ASN A 280 14.53 -35.00 51.19
C ASN A 280 13.32 -34.12 50.81
N PRO A 281 12.09 -34.68 50.79
CA PRO A 281 10.91 -33.98 50.29
C PRO A 281 10.61 -32.72 51.11
N GLY A 282 10.38 -31.59 50.44
CA GLY A 282 10.15 -30.29 51.07
C GLY A 282 11.42 -29.57 51.56
N GLY A 283 12.57 -30.25 51.58
CA GLY A 283 13.88 -29.70 51.94
C GLY A 283 14.88 -29.74 50.80
N ASP A 284 16.16 -29.62 51.13
CA ASP A 284 17.27 -29.69 50.18
C ASP A 284 17.79 -31.13 50.10
N ALA A 285 17.66 -31.77 48.94
CA ALA A 285 18.20 -33.11 48.72
C ALA A 285 19.71 -33.06 48.47
N LEU A 286 20.18 -32.04 47.76
CA LEU A 286 21.59 -31.82 47.45
C LEU A 286 21.93 -30.33 47.61
N GLN A 287 22.87 -30.04 48.51
CA GLN A 287 23.43 -28.71 48.72
C GLN A 287 24.89 -28.72 48.23
N ALA A 288 25.19 -27.95 47.18
CA ALA A 288 26.51 -27.85 46.56
C ALA A 288 26.86 -26.38 46.33
N GLY A 289 26.56 -25.53 47.31
CA GLY A 289 26.91 -24.09 47.27
C GLY A 289 28.41 -23.88 47.31
N ASP A 290 28.91 -22.99 46.46
CA ASP A 290 30.34 -22.68 46.35
C ASP A 290 31.23 -23.93 46.14
N ILE A 291 30.69 -24.99 45.53
CA ILE A 291 31.44 -26.21 45.17
C ILE A 291 32.44 -25.89 44.05
N GLU A 292 33.63 -26.47 44.12
CA GLU A 292 34.57 -26.52 43.00
C GLU A 292 34.71 -27.95 42.52
N ALA A 293 34.30 -28.23 41.28
CA ALA A 293 34.42 -29.57 40.69
C ALA A 293 34.83 -29.50 39.22
N ASP A 294 35.50 -30.52 38.70
CA ASP A 294 35.72 -30.62 37.26
C ASP A 294 34.41 -30.97 36.55
N ARG A 295 33.65 -31.93 37.09
CA ARG A 295 32.40 -32.38 36.48
C ARG A 295 31.40 -32.85 37.54
N VAL A 296 30.12 -32.52 37.32
CA VAL A 296 29.00 -33.01 38.16
C VAL A 296 28.00 -33.70 37.25
N GLU A 297 27.72 -34.98 37.50
CA GLU A 297 26.90 -35.83 36.65
C GLU A 297 25.75 -36.48 37.44
N ALA A 298 24.55 -36.39 36.91
CA ALA A 298 23.38 -37.15 37.33
C ALA A 298 22.65 -37.66 36.08
N GLU A 299 22.88 -38.93 35.75
CA GLU A 299 22.32 -39.56 34.55
C GLU A 299 21.60 -40.89 34.86
N ASN A 300 21.05 -41.52 33.82
CA ASN A 300 20.62 -42.93 33.88
C ASN A 300 19.53 -43.21 34.94
N GLY A 301 18.47 -42.40 34.95
CA GLY A 301 17.29 -42.65 35.79
C GLY A 301 17.43 -42.16 37.23
N THR A 302 18.39 -41.27 37.51
CA THR A 302 18.50 -40.57 38.80
C THR A 302 17.19 -39.87 39.15
N ARG A 303 16.77 -40.03 40.41
CA ARG A 303 15.56 -39.40 40.98
C ARG A 303 15.91 -38.58 42.21
N ILE A 304 15.53 -37.31 42.18
CA ILE A 304 15.76 -36.37 43.27
C ILE A 304 14.42 -35.82 43.73
N LEU A 305 14.06 -36.09 44.99
CA LEU A 305 12.87 -35.56 45.66
C LEU A 305 13.33 -34.49 46.66
N GLY A 306 13.10 -33.22 46.35
CA GLY A 306 13.64 -32.07 47.10
C GLY A 306 14.45 -31.12 46.20
N ARG A 307 15.00 -30.06 46.79
CA ARG A 307 15.75 -29.01 46.07
C ARG A 307 17.19 -29.43 45.79
N VAL A 308 17.70 -29.04 44.62
CA VAL A 308 19.13 -29.05 44.30
C VAL A 308 19.66 -27.62 44.29
N LEU A 309 20.61 -27.33 45.18
CA LEU A 309 21.23 -26.00 45.31
C LEU A 309 22.67 -26.07 44.82
N LEU A 310 23.03 -25.21 43.88
CA LEU A 310 24.39 -25.02 43.38
C LEU A 310 24.71 -23.52 43.23
N PRO A 311 24.39 -22.64 44.21
CA PRO A 311 24.68 -21.22 44.08
C PRO A 311 26.20 -20.97 44.09
N ARG A 312 26.67 -20.09 43.19
CA ARG A 312 28.10 -19.71 43.06
C ARG A 312 29.09 -20.88 42.90
N GLY A 313 28.62 -22.08 42.56
CA GLY A 313 29.52 -23.19 42.31
C GLY A 313 30.27 -23.03 40.99
N GLN A 314 31.48 -23.59 40.94
CA GLN A 314 32.36 -23.59 39.79
C GLN A 314 32.52 -25.04 39.28
N VAL A 315 31.92 -25.34 38.14
CA VAL A 315 32.06 -26.65 37.47
C VAL A 315 32.87 -26.48 36.20
N ARG A 316 34.15 -26.85 36.20
CA ARG A 316 35.08 -26.49 35.12
C ARG A 316 34.69 -27.02 33.75
N ASP A 317 34.25 -28.26 33.66
CA ASP A 317 33.84 -28.93 32.42
C ASP A 317 32.31 -28.96 32.27
N THR A 318 31.61 -29.88 32.93
CA THR A 318 30.20 -30.15 32.61
C THR A 318 29.34 -30.37 33.86
N LEU A 319 28.17 -29.73 33.90
CA LEU A 319 27.05 -30.06 34.77
C LEU A 319 26.01 -30.86 33.95
N ALA A 320 26.02 -32.18 34.08
CA ALA A 320 25.16 -33.10 33.34
C ALA A 320 23.97 -33.56 34.20
N LEU A 321 22.76 -33.29 33.71
CA LEU A 321 21.47 -33.63 34.29
C LEU A 321 20.63 -34.39 33.25
N ARG A 322 21.19 -35.44 32.64
CA ARG A 322 20.58 -36.13 31.49
C ARG A 322 19.52 -37.12 31.93
N GLY A 323 18.28 -36.94 31.50
CA GLY A 323 17.18 -37.85 31.81
C GLY A 323 16.86 -37.97 33.30
N VAL A 324 17.29 -36.99 34.11
CA VAL A 324 17.02 -36.93 35.55
C VAL A 324 15.57 -36.54 35.82
N GLU A 325 15.01 -37.02 36.92
CA GLU A 325 13.73 -36.56 37.46
C GLU A 325 13.98 -35.82 38.78
N ILE A 326 13.76 -34.50 38.78
CA ILE A 326 13.87 -33.65 39.97
C ILE A 326 12.49 -33.09 40.28
N SER A 327 11.98 -33.37 41.49
CA SER A 327 10.64 -32.96 41.88
C SER A 327 10.65 -32.25 43.24
N ASN A 328 10.19 -31.00 43.23
CA ASN A 328 9.87 -30.21 44.40
C ASN A 328 8.69 -29.25 44.09
N PRO A 329 7.45 -29.79 44.04
CA PRO A 329 6.27 -29.03 43.65
C PRO A 329 6.00 -27.83 44.58
N GLY A 330 5.58 -26.70 44.03
CA GLY A 330 5.37 -25.44 44.76
C GLY A 330 6.64 -24.71 45.22
N GLY A 331 7.81 -25.31 45.01
CA GLY A 331 9.11 -24.76 45.40
C GLY A 331 10.06 -24.54 44.22
N TYR A 332 11.36 -24.61 44.51
CA TYR A 332 12.42 -24.62 43.50
C TYR A 332 12.88 -26.07 43.30
N ALA A 333 12.97 -26.55 42.07
CA ALA A 333 13.60 -27.83 41.75
C ALA A 333 15.13 -27.69 41.75
N VAL A 334 15.64 -26.65 41.09
CA VAL A 334 17.07 -26.38 40.94
C VAL A 334 17.35 -24.89 41.10
N VAL A 335 18.40 -24.54 41.85
CA VAL A 335 18.87 -23.16 42.05
C VAL A 335 20.37 -23.10 41.81
N GLY A 336 20.78 -22.49 40.71
CA GLY A 336 22.18 -22.28 40.30
C GLY A 336 22.53 -20.81 40.10
N ILE A 337 22.07 -19.93 41.00
CA ILE A 337 22.30 -18.48 40.91
C ILE A 337 23.81 -18.17 41.00
N GLY A 338 24.32 -17.40 40.04
CA GLY A 338 25.73 -16.99 40.01
C GLY A 338 26.73 -18.13 39.81
N ALA A 339 26.28 -19.33 39.43
CA ALA A 339 27.17 -20.45 39.18
C ALA A 339 27.88 -20.29 37.82
N ALA A 340 29.11 -20.79 37.74
CA ALA A 340 29.93 -20.79 36.54
C ALA A 340 30.21 -22.23 36.12
N VAL A 341 29.78 -22.62 34.92
CA VAL A 341 30.00 -23.97 34.39
C VAL A 341 30.65 -23.95 33.02
N GLY A 342 31.42 -24.97 32.65
CA GLY A 342 31.83 -25.14 31.25
C GLY A 342 30.60 -25.36 30.36
N SER A 343 29.84 -26.43 30.59
CA SER A 343 28.61 -26.75 29.86
C SER A 343 27.51 -27.27 30.77
N LEU A 344 26.28 -26.75 30.63
CA LEU A 344 25.09 -27.28 31.28
C LEU A 344 24.31 -28.16 30.29
N VAL A 345 24.09 -29.43 30.64
CA VAL A 345 23.35 -30.38 29.78
C VAL A 345 22.21 -31.04 30.56
N ALA A 346 20.99 -30.58 30.36
CA ALA A 346 19.76 -31.08 30.99
C ALA A 346 18.82 -31.78 29.99
N ASP A 347 19.40 -32.47 29.01
CA ASP A 347 18.64 -33.12 27.95
C ASP A 347 17.68 -34.20 28.51
N ARG A 348 16.42 -34.18 28.05
CA ARG A 348 15.34 -35.08 28.49
C ARG A 348 15.07 -35.07 30.01
N ALA A 349 15.55 -34.06 30.74
CA ALA A 349 15.26 -33.91 32.16
C ALA A 349 13.76 -33.64 32.40
N ARG A 350 13.24 -34.13 33.53
CA ARG A 350 11.90 -33.81 34.04
C ARG A 350 12.04 -33.05 35.34
N LEU A 351 11.72 -31.76 35.30
CA LEU A 351 11.88 -30.84 36.41
C LEU A 351 10.49 -30.35 36.85
N VAL A 352 10.10 -30.64 38.09
CA VAL A 352 8.82 -30.21 38.68
C VAL A 352 9.10 -29.21 39.80
N GLY A 353 8.67 -27.97 39.61
CA GLY A 353 9.04 -26.80 40.41
C GLY A 353 9.88 -25.79 39.62
N ARG A 354 10.21 -24.65 40.23
CA ARG A 354 10.96 -23.56 39.59
C ARG A 354 12.44 -23.91 39.38
N VAL A 355 12.99 -23.57 38.23
CA VAL A 355 14.39 -23.79 37.86
C VAL A 355 15.07 -22.44 37.61
N VAL A 356 16.08 -22.11 38.41
CA VAL A 356 16.75 -20.81 38.39
C VAL A 356 18.22 -20.94 38.07
N PHE A 357 18.65 -20.26 37.01
CA PHE A 357 20.03 -20.05 36.61
C PHE A 357 20.25 -18.56 36.30
N ASP A 358 19.79 -17.70 37.20
CA ASP A 358 19.99 -16.26 37.09
C ASP A 358 21.45 -15.89 37.37
N GLU A 359 21.97 -14.91 36.63
CA GLU A 359 23.39 -14.50 36.69
C GLU A 359 24.38 -15.66 36.45
N PHE A 360 23.91 -16.71 35.78
CA PHE A 360 24.68 -17.92 35.46
C PHE A 360 25.67 -17.68 34.32
N GLU A 361 26.86 -18.26 34.43
CA GLU A 361 27.87 -18.22 33.38
C GLU A 361 28.10 -19.61 32.81
N ALA A 362 28.01 -19.75 31.49
CA ALA A 362 28.28 -21.01 30.82
C ALA A 362 28.96 -20.83 29.45
N THR A 363 29.72 -21.83 29.00
CA THR A 363 30.12 -21.88 27.58
C THR A 363 28.95 -22.29 26.69
N SER A 364 28.18 -23.29 27.10
CA SER A 364 26.97 -23.73 26.40
C SER A 364 25.90 -24.23 27.36
N VAL A 365 24.64 -24.06 27.00
CA VAL A 365 23.48 -24.54 27.77
C VAL A 365 22.57 -25.34 26.86
N ARG A 366 22.18 -26.54 27.30
CA ARG A 366 21.29 -27.45 26.56
C ARG A 366 20.15 -27.97 27.44
N PHE A 367 18.93 -27.81 26.97
CA PHE A 367 17.69 -28.38 27.54
C PHE A 367 16.91 -29.15 26.47
N VAL A 368 17.59 -29.95 25.65
CA VAL A 368 16.97 -30.59 24.49
C VAL A 368 15.96 -31.64 24.94
N GLY A 369 14.69 -31.46 24.57
CA GLY A 369 13.61 -32.37 24.95
C GLY A 369 13.31 -32.42 26.45
N ALA A 370 13.76 -31.41 27.22
CA ALA A 370 13.47 -31.32 28.65
C ALA A 370 12.00 -30.91 28.89
N ARG A 371 11.45 -31.31 30.03
CA ARG A 371 10.13 -30.89 30.51
C ARG A 371 10.26 -30.17 31.84
N VAL A 372 9.83 -28.92 31.89
CA VAL A 372 9.83 -28.10 33.11
C VAL A 372 8.41 -27.70 33.44
N THR A 373 7.90 -28.13 34.59
CA THR A 373 6.52 -27.86 35.01
C THR A 373 6.54 -27.08 36.31
N ASN A 374 6.01 -25.86 36.27
CA ASN A 374 5.63 -25.11 37.46
C ASN A 374 4.10 -24.93 37.43
N PRO A 375 3.34 -25.51 38.37
CA PRO A 375 1.87 -25.47 38.35
C PRO A 375 1.27 -24.09 38.65
N ASP A 376 2.08 -23.15 39.16
CA ASP A 376 1.66 -21.77 39.43
C ASP A 376 1.83 -20.89 38.19
N ASP A 377 1.02 -19.83 38.03
CA ASP A 377 0.99 -18.84 36.93
C ASP A 377 2.27 -17.95 36.81
N SER A 378 3.40 -18.45 37.30
CA SER A 378 4.71 -17.80 37.30
C SER A 378 5.66 -18.44 36.27
N TRP A 379 6.90 -17.98 36.22
CA TRP A 379 7.91 -18.59 35.36
C TRP A 379 8.30 -19.99 35.85
N ALA A 380 8.68 -20.87 34.93
CA ALA A 380 9.14 -22.23 35.20
C ALA A 380 10.67 -22.34 35.11
N LEU A 381 11.27 -21.66 34.14
CA LEU A 381 12.71 -21.69 33.86
C LEU A 381 13.23 -20.26 33.69
N SER A 382 14.25 -19.88 34.48
CA SER A 382 14.86 -18.55 34.43
C SER A 382 16.36 -18.62 34.19
N PHE A 383 16.83 -17.80 33.26
CA PHE A 383 18.22 -17.50 32.93
C PHE A 383 18.43 -15.98 32.90
N GLN A 384 17.82 -15.27 33.84
CA GLN A 384 17.84 -13.82 33.85
C GLN A 384 19.28 -13.33 34.00
N SER A 385 19.70 -12.40 33.12
CA SER A 385 21.06 -11.85 33.10
C SER A 385 22.19 -12.90 32.96
N ALA A 386 21.88 -14.12 32.54
CA ALA A 386 22.90 -15.15 32.31
C ALA A 386 23.80 -14.82 31.11
N THR A 387 25.05 -15.28 31.16
CA THR A 387 26.03 -15.13 30.07
C THR A 387 26.41 -16.51 29.52
N VAL A 388 26.01 -16.79 28.29
CA VAL A 388 26.31 -18.03 27.56
C VAL A 388 27.28 -17.71 26.41
N ARG A 389 28.51 -18.21 26.46
CA ARG A 389 29.54 -17.83 25.48
C ARG A 389 29.27 -18.33 24.07
N ARG A 390 28.60 -19.48 23.92
CA ARG A 390 28.22 -20.09 22.64
C ARG A 390 26.69 -20.14 22.52
N ASP A 391 26.11 -21.32 22.63
CA ASP A 391 24.71 -21.57 22.27
C ASP A 391 23.84 -21.86 23.50
N LEU A 392 22.63 -21.29 23.48
CA LEU A 392 21.51 -21.65 24.35
C LEU A 392 20.54 -22.50 23.53
N ASN A 393 20.66 -23.83 23.64
CA ASN A 393 19.84 -24.77 22.90
C ASN A 393 18.68 -25.28 23.77
N LEU A 394 17.47 -24.88 23.40
CA LEU A 394 16.19 -25.19 24.03
C LEU A 394 15.27 -25.94 23.05
N GLU A 395 15.84 -26.66 22.08
CA GLU A 395 15.06 -27.43 21.11
C GLU A 395 14.16 -28.46 21.79
N ARG A 396 12.90 -28.52 21.35
CA ARG A 396 11.88 -29.43 21.90
C ARG A 396 11.66 -29.28 23.41
N LEU A 397 12.05 -28.15 24.00
CA LEU A 397 11.75 -27.83 25.39
C LEU A 397 10.23 -27.74 25.57
N ASN A 398 9.69 -28.39 26.59
CA ASN A 398 8.30 -28.26 26.99
C ASN A 398 8.24 -27.54 28.35
N THR A 399 7.62 -26.37 28.40
CA THR A 399 7.42 -25.65 29.66
C THR A 399 5.94 -25.45 29.95
N LYS A 400 5.54 -25.76 31.20
CA LYS A 400 4.33 -25.23 31.81
C LYS A 400 4.75 -24.18 32.83
N GLY A 401 4.43 -22.92 32.54
CA GLY A 401 5.03 -21.72 33.13
C GLY A 401 6.01 -21.05 32.15
N ALA A 402 6.25 -19.75 32.38
CA ALA A 402 7.03 -18.91 31.47
C ALA A 402 8.54 -19.26 31.43
N LEU A 403 9.16 -19.05 30.27
CA LEU A 403 10.62 -19.04 30.08
C LEU A 403 11.13 -17.59 30.19
N ASN A 404 11.93 -17.29 31.22
CA ASN A 404 12.51 -15.97 31.45
C ASN A 404 14.00 -15.96 31.07
N ILE A 405 14.34 -15.33 29.95
CA ILE A 405 15.71 -15.10 29.47
C ILE A 405 15.97 -13.58 29.33
N LYS A 406 15.35 -12.77 30.18
CA LYS A 406 15.50 -11.31 30.18
C LYS A 406 16.95 -10.91 30.43
N GLY A 407 17.48 -10.05 29.56
CA GLY A 407 18.86 -9.54 29.68
C GLY A 407 19.94 -10.59 29.45
N VAL A 408 19.59 -11.79 28.94
CA VAL A 408 20.57 -12.84 28.64
C VAL A 408 21.57 -12.35 27.59
N ARG A 409 22.83 -12.75 27.71
CA ARG A 409 23.86 -12.54 26.70
C ARG A 409 24.31 -13.88 26.13
N VAL A 410 24.08 -14.10 24.85
CA VAL A 410 24.43 -15.34 24.15
C VAL A 410 25.39 -15.01 23.02
N GLY A 411 26.61 -15.56 23.05
CA GLY A 411 27.66 -15.23 22.07
C GLY A 411 27.36 -15.76 20.67
N ALA A 412 26.65 -16.88 20.55
CA ALA A 412 26.22 -17.46 19.28
C ALA A 412 24.69 -17.44 19.14
N GLY A 413 24.02 -18.60 19.15
CA GLY A 413 22.59 -18.69 18.87
C GLY A 413 21.71 -19.10 20.05
N ILE A 414 20.44 -18.69 19.98
CA ILE A 414 19.36 -19.26 20.80
C ILE A 414 18.47 -20.10 19.88
N PHE A 415 18.29 -21.37 20.23
CA PHE A 415 17.52 -22.33 19.42
C PHE A 415 16.33 -22.86 20.20
N LEU A 416 15.14 -22.71 19.65
CA LEU A 416 13.84 -23.08 20.22
C LEU A 416 13.04 -24.01 19.27
N ASP A 417 13.72 -24.67 18.32
CA ASP A 417 13.07 -25.51 17.30
C ASP A 417 12.21 -26.62 17.94
N GLY A 418 10.93 -26.62 17.59
CA GLY A 418 9.92 -27.54 18.12
C GLY A 418 9.62 -27.40 19.63
N ALA A 419 10.03 -26.30 20.28
CA ALA A 419 9.68 -26.04 21.67
C ALA A 419 8.18 -25.72 21.84
N ASP A 420 7.62 -26.06 22.99
CA ASP A 420 6.23 -25.89 23.37
C ASP A 420 6.17 -25.15 24.71
N LEU A 421 5.89 -23.85 24.66
CA LEU A 421 5.91 -22.95 25.81
C LEU A 421 4.47 -22.54 26.18
N ASP A 422 4.00 -22.95 27.34
CA ASP A 422 2.69 -22.57 27.88
C ASP A 422 2.87 -21.77 29.17
N GLY A 423 2.88 -20.43 29.08
CA GLY A 423 3.15 -19.54 30.21
C GLY A 423 1.95 -18.71 30.66
N GLY A 424 0.73 -19.08 30.26
CA GLY A 424 -0.46 -18.29 30.52
C GLY A 424 -0.41 -16.95 29.77
N HIS A 425 -0.20 -15.84 30.49
CA HIS A 425 -0.12 -14.51 29.87
C HIS A 425 1.18 -14.24 29.10
N ARG A 426 2.32 -14.71 29.60
CA ARG A 426 3.64 -14.48 28.99
C ARG A 426 4.39 -15.79 28.96
N ALA A 427 4.65 -16.31 27.76
CA ALA A 427 5.36 -17.57 27.59
C ALA A 427 6.88 -17.38 27.49
N LEU A 428 7.34 -16.32 26.81
CA LEU A 428 8.77 -16.03 26.63
C LEU A 428 9.09 -14.58 26.97
N GLY A 429 9.85 -14.38 28.05
CA GLY A 429 10.42 -13.09 28.40
C GLY A 429 11.88 -12.99 27.96
N ALA A 430 12.14 -12.33 26.83
CA ALA A 430 13.46 -12.17 26.24
C ALA A 430 13.83 -10.69 25.99
N SER A 431 13.22 -9.78 26.76
CA SER A 431 13.52 -8.36 26.65
C SER A 431 14.97 -8.06 27.01
N ARG A 432 15.59 -7.16 26.24
CA ARG A 432 17.01 -6.79 26.33
C ARG A 432 17.99 -7.97 26.16
N ALA A 433 17.54 -9.08 25.57
CA ALA A 433 18.45 -10.17 25.21
C ALA A 433 19.46 -9.70 24.16
N VAL A 434 20.72 -10.12 24.29
CA VAL A 434 21.78 -9.87 23.32
C VAL A 434 22.21 -11.22 22.75
N VAL A 435 21.99 -11.42 21.45
CA VAL A 435 22.30 -12.66 20.74
C VAL A 435 23.33 -12.34 19.67
N GLY A 436 24.54 -12.89 19.75
CA GLY A 436 25.63 -12.58 18.83
C GLY A 436 25.37 -13.05 17.40
N GLU A 437 24.60 -14.13 17.24
CA GLU A 437 24.20 -14.66 15.95
C GLU A 437 22.67 -14.71 15.77
N ARG A 438 22.06 -15.91 15.79
CA ARG A 438 20.68 -16.13 15.35
C ARG A 438 19.77 -16.48 16.52
N LEU A 439 18.54 -15.97 16.50
CA LEU A 439 17.46 -16.43 17.37
C LEU A 439 16.46 -17.19 16.50
N VAL A 440 16.37 -18.51 16.71
CA VAL A 440 15.63 -19.43 15.85
C VAL A 440 14.57 -20.15 16.65
N PHE A 441 13.31 -19.93 16.29
CA PHE A 441 12.17 -20.65 16.85
C PHE A 441 11.84 -21.91 16.04
N GLY A 442 12.11 -21.94 14.74
CA GLY A 442 11.98 -23.14 13.92
C GLY A 442 10.53 -23.60 13.68
N ARG A 443 10.40 -24.67 12.88
CA ARG A 443 9.09 -25.19 12.43
C ARG A 443 8.50 -26.01 13.57
N ARG A 444 7.22 -25.82 13.90
CA ARG A 444 6.50 -26.46 15.04
C ARG A 444 6.77 -25.86 16.42
N PHE A 445 7.44 -24.71 16.51
CA PHE A 445 7.41 -23.95 17.75
C PHE A 445 5.97 -23.55 18.08
N ARG A 446 5.54 -23.83 19.31
CA ARG A 446 4.22 -23.45 19.83
C ARG A 446 4.38 -22.62 21.08
N CYS A 447 3.63 -21.54 21.14
CA CYS A 447 3.66 -20.59 22.24
C CYS A 447 2.25 -20.21 22.62
N ARG A 448 1.88 -20.45 23.88
CA ARG A 448 0.63 -19.96 24.48
C ARG A 448 0.97 -18.91 25.53
N GLY A 449 0.72 -17.65 25.18
CA GLY A 449 1.15 -16.46 25.88
C GLY A 449 2.09 -15.60 25.04
N ASP A 450 2.35 -14.38 25.52
CA ASP A 450 3.15 -13.40 24.79
C ASP A 450 4.63 -13.78 24.64
N ILE A 451 5.22 -13.36 23.52
CA ILE A 451 6.67 -13.36 23.27
C ILE A 451 7.17 -11.93 23.37
N ASP A 452 7.96 -11.63 24.39
CA ASP A 452 8.52 -10.29 24.64
C ASP A 452 10.00 -10.24 24.25
N LEU A 453 10.29 -9.67 23.09
CA LEU A 453 11.64 -9.39 22.56
C LEU A 453 11.95 -7.88 22.56
N ALA A 454 11.27 -7.10 23.42
CA ALA A 454 11.48 -5.66 23.48
C ALA A 454 12.94 -5.30 23.79
N HIS A 455 13.51 -4.38 23.01
CA HIS A 455 14.90 -3.95 23.10
C HIS A 455 15.96 -5.06 22.93
N ALA A 456 15.60 -6.22 22.35
CA ALA A 456 16.58 -7.26 22.04
C ALA A 456 17.54 -6.81 20.92
N ASP A 457 18.81 -7.23 20.97
CA ASP A 457 19.82 -7.02 19.91
C ASP A 457 20.26 -8.39 19.37
N VAL A 458 19.91 -8.67 18.11
CA VAL A 458 20.22 -9.92 17.41
C VAL A 458 21.24 -9.63 16.30
N GLY A 459 22.42 -10.20 16.42
CA GLY A 459 23.58 -9.93 15.57
C GLY A 459 23.49 -10.52 14.16
N LYS A 460 22.57 -11.46 13.90
CA LYS A 460 22.21 -11.96 12.58
C LYS A 460 20.67 -11.95 12.43
N SER A 461 20.05 -13.10 12.25
CA SER A 461 18.63 -13.23 11.87
C SER A 461 17.75 -13.65 13.04
N LEU A 462 16.52 -13.13 13.05
CA LEU A 462 15.42 -13.57 13.91
C LEU A 462 14.45 -14.39 13.06
N ALA A 463 14.30 -15.69 13.34
CA ALA A 463 13.48 -16.59 12.53
C ALA A 463 12.39 -17.29 13.34
N LEU A 464 11.13 -17.00 12.98
CA LEU A 464 9.90 -17.64 13.49
C LEU A 464 9.15 -18.35 12.35
N ASP A 465 9.88 -18.93 11.40
CA ASP A 465 9.28 -19.60 10.25
C ASP A 465 8.44 -20.82 10.68
N GLY A 466 7.16 -20.85 10.30
CA GLY A 466 6.24 -21.95 10.61
C GLY A 466 5.91 -22.11 12.10
N SER A 467 6.05 -21.04 12.89
CA SER A 467 5.69 -21.03 14.31
C SER A 467 4.21 -20.74 14.55
N THR A 468 3.65 -21.27 15.64
CA THR A 468 2.30 -20.93 16.11
C THR A 468 2.41 -20.15 17.42
N VAL A 469 1.90 -18.92 17.45
CA VAL A 469 1.93 -18.03 18.62
C VAL A 469 0.50 -17.61 18.96
N GLN A 470 0.00 -18.07 20.11
CA GLN A 470 -1.25 -17.62 20.71
C GLN A 470 -0.95 -16.54 21.75
N GLY A 471 -0.83 -15.30 21.30
CA GLY A 471 -0.36 -14.16 22.09
C GLY A 471 0.34 -13.12 21.23
N VAL A 472 0.78 -12.03 21.85
CA VAL A 472 1.43 -10.92 21.15
C VAL A 472 2.92 -11.20 20.95
N LEU A 473 3.41 -11.04 19.72
CA LEU A 473 4.83 -10.96 19.40
C LEU A 473 5.31 -9.50 19.51
N ARG A 474 6.01 -9.17 20.60
CA ARG A 474 6.55 -7.82 20.85
C ARG A 474 7.99 -7.69 20.39
N LEU A 475 8.21 -6.84 19.40
CA LEU A 475 9.50 -6.47 18.82
C LEU A 475 9.82 -4.98 19.04
N PHE A 476 9.21 -4.37 20.06
CA PHE A 476 9.35 -2.95 20.41
C PHE A 476 10.82 -2.55 20.54
N GLN A 477 11.28 -1.63 19.68
CA GLN A 477 12.67 -1.14 19.64
C GLN A 477 13.74 -2.25 19.58
N ALA A 478 13.40 -3.44 19.06
CA ALA A 478 14.39 -4.48 18.82
C ALA A 478 15.31 -4.09 17.66
N ARG A 479 16.54 -4.64 17.65
CA ARG A 479 17.52 -4.49 16.58
C ARG A 479 17.90 -5.87 16.03
N VAL A 480 17.86 -6.02 14.72
CA VAL A 480 18.23 -7.25 14.01
C VAL A 480 19.16 -6.87 12.87
N ARG A 481 20.41 -7.35 12.88
CA ARG A 481 21.44 -6.94 11.90
C ARG A 481 21.36 -7.65 10.54
N SER A 482 20.43 -8.58 10.39
CA SER A 482 20.13 -9.24 9.13
C SER A 482 18.61 -9.29 8.97
N ASP A 483 18.01 -10.47 8.86
CA ASP A 483 16.61 -10.62 8.49
C ASP A 483 15.71 -10.96 9.68
N VAL A 484 14.50 -10.41 9.67
CA VAL A 484 13.36 -10.90 10.46
C VAL A 484 12.50 -11.76 9.55
N LEU A 485 12.36 -13.05 9.88
CA LEU A 485 11.68 -14.05 9.06
C LEU A 485 10.47 -14.61 9.83
N LEU A 486 9.27 -14.40 9.30
CA LEU A 486 7.99 -14.88 9.83
C LEU A 486 7.25 -15.73 8.78
N ARG A 487 7.98 -16.54 7.99
CA ARG A 487 7.40 -17.23 6.83
C ARG A 487 6.44 -18.33 7.28
N GLY A 488 5.19 -18.30 6.85
CA GLY A 488 4.18 -19.28 7.24
C GLY A 488 3.90 -19.32 8.74
N ALA A 489 4.22 -18.25 9.48
CA ALA A 489 3.88 -18.16 10.89
C ALA A 489 2.37 -17.97 11.07
N TYR A 490 1.82 -18.49 12.17
CA TYR A 490 0.44 -18.30 12.58
C TYR A 490 0.44 -17.57 13.92
N ILE A 491 -0.11 -16.35 13.95
CA ILE A 491 -0.16 -15.50 15.15
C ILE A 491 -1.63 -15.19 15.44
N GLU A 492 -2.09 -15.59 16.62
CA GLU A 492 -3.45 -15.38 17.10
C GLU A 492 -3.40 -14.51 18.35
N ALA A 493 -3.92 -13.28 18.27
CA ALA A 493 -3.94 -12.36 19.39
C ALA A 493 -5.14 -11.41 19.35
N HIS A 494 -5.71 -11.10 20.52
CA HIS A 494 -6.73 -10.06 20.60
C HIS A 494 -6.11 -8.67 20.39
N GLY A 495 -6.47 -8.01 19.29
CA GLY A 495 -6.07 -6.64 18.98
C GLY A 495 -4.78 -6.54 18.16
N ILE A 496 -3.60 -6.70 18.77
CA ILE A 496 -2.29 -6.58 18.10
C ILE A 496 -1.59 -7.94 18.13
N GLY A 497 -1.34 -8.55 16.97
CA GLY A 497 -0.58 -9.79 16.86
C GLY A 497 0.93 -9.55 16.86
N VAL A 498 1.41 -8.62 16.03
CA VAL A 498 2.83 -8.26 15.93
C VAL A 498 3.02 -6.79 16.28
N ASP A 499 3.74 -6.50 17.36
CA ASP A 499 4.03 -5.13 17.81
C ASP A 499 5.51 -4.80 17.61
N ALA A 500 5.84 -4.27 16.43
CA ALA A 500 7.21 -3.96 15.98
C ALA A 500 7.45 -2.44 15.88
N ILE A 501 6.91 -1.67 16.83
CA ILE A 501 7.15 -0.22 16.91
C ILE A 501 8.64 0.06 17.08
N GLY A 502 9.21 0.87 16.18
CA GLY A 502 10.61 1.25 16.24
C GLY A 502 11.61 0.10 16.01
N LEU A 503 11.15 -1.03 15.47
CA LEU A 503 12.01 -2.15 15.07
C LEU A 503 13.05 -1.67 14.05
N ARG A 504 14.32 -2.05 14.24
CA ARG A 504 15.38 -1.79 13.26
C ARG A 504 15.90 -3.10 12.70
N VAL A 505 15.79 -3.25 11.40
CA VAL A 505 16.27 -4.39 10.63
C VAL A 505 17.28 -3.88 9.61
N ASP A 506 18.53 -4.34 9.68
CA ASP A 506 19.53 -3.95 8.66
C ASP A 506 19.32 -4.71 7.34
N GLY A 507 18.61 -5.85 7.37
CA GLY A 507 18.16 -6.59 6.19
C GLY A 507 16.64 -6.49 5.96
N ARG A 508 16.01 -7.61 5.60
CA ARG A 508 14.56 -7.65 5.28
C ARG A 508 13.68 -8.04 6.46
N PHE A 509 12.51 -7.41 6.53
CA PHE A 509 11.37 -7.93 7.27
C PHE A 509 10.51 -8.77 6.32
N ALA A 510 10.58 -10.10 6.41
CA ALA A 510 9.91 -11.02 5.50
C ALA A 510 8.88 -11.89 6.25
N ALA A 511 7.61 -11.64 6.00
CA ALA A 511 6.45 -12.32 6.59
C ALA A 511 5.60 -12.99 5.49
N ARG A 512 6.26 -13.75 4.61
CA ARG A 512 5.60 -14.45 3.50
C ARG A 512 4.63 -15.51 4.02
N GLY A 513 3.36 -15.49 3.57
CA GLY A 513 2.36 -16.45 4.04
C GLY A 513 2.06 -16.37 5.55
N LEU A 514 2.36 -15.24 6.19
CA LEU A 514 2.01 -15.01 7.60
C LEU A 514 0.48 -14.98 7.73
N VAL A 515 -0.08 -15.74 8.66
CA VAL A 515 -1.48 -15.61 9.08
C VAL A 515 -1.50 -14.92 10.43
N CYS A 516 -2.16 -13.76 10.52
CA CYS A 516 -2.23 -12.98 11.74
C CYS A 516 -3.69 -12.59 12.02
N ASP A 517 -4.29 -13.19 13.04
CA ASP A 517 -5.54 -12.73 13.65
C ASP A 517 -5.19 -11.67 14.70
N GLY A 518 -5.33 -10.40 14.31
CA GLY A 518 -4.82 -9.23 15.01
C GLY A 518 -3.95 -8.34 14.11
N ALA A 519 -3.71 -7.10 14.55
CA ALA A 519 -2.93 -6.11 13.80
C ALA A 519 -1.43 -6.46 13.72
N VAL A 520 -0.82 -6.21 12.56
CA VAL A 520 0.63 -6.11 12.39
C VAL A 520 1.03 -4.63 12.42
N ARG A 521 1.82 -4.25 13.42
CA ARG A 521 2.27 -2.86 13.63
C ARG A 521 3.77 -2.71 13.39
N LEU A 522 4.11 -1.93 12.38
CA LEU A 522 5.45 -1.56 11.93
C LEU A 522 5.70 -0.04 12.07
N THR A 523 5.01 0.63 12.98
CA THR A 523 5.13 2.08 13.18
C THR A 523 6.58 2.49 13.46
N ALA A 524 7.11 3.42 12.66
CA ALA A 524 8.51 3.87 12.77
C ALA A 524 9.55 2.74 12.69
N ALA A 525 9.20 1.60 12.10
CA ALA A 525 10.16 0.54 11.81
C ALA A 525 11.10 0.96 10.66
N VAL A 526 12.34 0.51 10.72
CA VAL A 526 13.36 0.72 9.69
C VAL A 526 13.79 -0.63 9.14
N ALA A 527 13.74 -0.82 7.82
CA ALA A 527 14.17 -2.05 7.16
C ALA A 527 14.81 -1.76 5.79
N ASP A 528 15.67 -2.67 5.29
CA ASP A 528 16.11 -2.59 3.89
C ASP A 528 14.98 -2.95 2.93
N ALA A 529 14.15 -3.93 3.28
CA ALA A 529 12.97 -4.29 2.50
C ALA A 529 11.87 -4.85 3.42
N VAL A 530 10.62 -4.68 3.02
CA VAL A 530 9.46 -5.29 3.69
C VAL A 530 8.73 -6.17 2.69
N VAL A 531 8.61 -7.45 3.00
CA VAL A 531 8.00 -8.45 2.13
C VAL A 531 6.91 -9.21 2.88
N LEU A 532 5.67 -9.01 2.47
CA LEU A 532 4.45 -9.55 3.07
C LEU A 532 3.65 -10.39 2.07
N THR A 533 4.31 -10.93 1.04
CA THR A 533 3.66 -11.68 -0.04
C THR A 533 2.86 -12.87 0.49
N GLY A 534 1.59 -12.99 0.07
CA GLY A 534 0.68 -14.04 0.53
C GLY A 534 0.28 -13.97 2.01
N ALA A 535 0.62 -12.89 2.74
CA ALA A 535 0.21 -12.75 4.13
C ALA A 535 -1.29 -12.45 4.26
N GLN A 536 -1.93 -13.03 5.27
CA GLN A 536 -3.35 -12.89 5.59
C GLN A 536 -3.48 -12.21 6.95
N LEU A 537 -3.96 -10.97 6.93
CA LEU A 537 -4.09 -10.14 8.13
C LEU A 537 -5.58 -9.91 8.41
N TYR A 538 -6.06 -10.37 9.57
CA TYR A 538 -7.46 -10.27 9.96
C TYR A 538 -7.62 -9.37 11.19
N ASN A 539 -8.27 -8.22 11.00
CA ASN A 539 -8.67 -7.29 12.06
C ASN A 539 -9.80 -6.36 11.57
N PRO A 540 -10.99 -6.91 11.24
CA PRO A 540 -12.04 -6.22 10.46
C PRO A 540 -12.52 -4.91 11.12
N ASP A 541 -12.63 -4.93 12.45
CA ASP A 541 -13.15 -3.79 13.22
C ASP A 541 -12.12 -2.64 13.37
N ALA A 542 -10.85 -2.87 13.03
CA ALA A 542 -9.77 -1.90 13.24
C ALA A 542 -8.75 -1.84 12.08
N ASN A 543 -7.46 -1.81 12.40
CA ASN A 543 -6.37 -1.73 11.42
C ASN A 543 -5.67 -3.09 11.36
N ALA A 544 -5.61 -3.70 10.17
CA ALA A 544 -4.90 -4.94 9.94
C ALA A 544 -3.38 -4.72 9.86
N LEU A 545 -2.96 -3.64 9.20
CA LEU A 545 -1.55 -3.27 9.03
C LEU A 545 -1.33 -1.79 9.37
N ILE A 546 -0.42 -1.50 10.31
CA ILE A 546 -0.09 -0.15 10.76
C ILE A 546 1.39 0.09 10.52
N ALA A 547 1.74 0.74 9.42
CA ALA A 547 3.11 1.08 9.02
C ALA A 547 3.31 2.61 8.92
N SER A 548 2.69 3.39 9.82
CA SER A 548 2.88 4.84 9.87
C SER A 548 4.34 5.20 10.18
N ARG A 549 4.90 6.16 9.42
CA ARG A 549 6.30 6.62 9.55
C ARG A 549 7.34 5.51 9.35
N ILE A 550 6.98 4.42 8.65
CA ILE A 550 7.94 3.37 8.32
C ILE A 550 9.02 3.92 7.38
N GLU A 551 10.25 3.45 7.52
CA GLU A 551 11.37 3.76 6.63
C GLU A 551 11.88 2.46 5.99
N VAL A 552 11.67 2.32 4.69
CA VAL A 552 12.13 1.17 3.90
C VAL A 552 13.14 1.66 2.88
N ARG A 553 14.38 1.15 2.90
CA ARG A 553 15.43 1.62 1.97
C ARG A 553 15.22 1.14 0.53
N GLY A 554 14.72 -0.08 0.37
CA GLY A 554 14.36 -0.72 -0.89
C GLY A 554 12.85 -0.82 -1.03
N ASP A 555 12.36 -2.02 -1.35
CA ASP A 555 10.97 -2.24 -1.74
C ASP A 555 10.06 -2.61 -0.57
N PHE A 556 8.81 -2.15 -0.64
CA PHE A 556 7.71 -2.60 0.21
C PHE A 556 6.74 -3.40 -0.65
N VAL A 557 6.75 -4.71 -0.51
CA VAL A 557 6.00 -5.65 -1.35
C VAL A 557 5.02 -6.42 -0.49
N VAL A 558 3.72 -6.20 -0.68
CA VAL A 558 2.68 -7.03 -0.05
C VAL A 558 2.04 -7.99 -1.03
N GLY A 559 2.05 -7.76 -2.34
CA GLY A 559 1.25 -8.50 -3.33
C GLY A 559 1.48 -10.01 -3.51
N ASP A 560 1.15 -10.51 -4.70
CA ASP A 560 1.43 -11.89 -5.11
C ASP A 560 2.93 -12.20 -5.03
N ASP A 561 3.28 -13.44 -4.68
CA ASP A 561 4.68 -13.90 -4.78
C ASP A 561 4.98 -14.41 -6.20
N PRO A 562 5.82 -13.73 -7.00
CA PRO A 562 6.13 -14.16 -8.36
C PRO A 562 6.92 -15.48 -8.41
N TYR A 563 7.52 -15.91 -7.29
CA TYR A 563 8.30 -17.14 -7.20
C TYR A 563 7.54 -18.28 -6.54
N SER A 564 6.34 -18.03 -6.01
CA SER A 564 5.58 -19.01 -5.22
C SER A 564 4.07 -18.76 -5.34
N PRO A 565 3.47 -19.11 -6.50
CA PRO A 565 2.05 -18.86 -6.77
C PRO A 565 1.11 -19.59 -5.79
N ASP A 566 1.57 -20.67 -5.16
CA ASP A 566 0.78 -21.46 -4.20
C ASP A 566 0.52 -20.72 -2.86
N LEU A 567 1.27 -19.66 -2.55
CA LEU A 567 1.09 -18.90 -1.30
C LEU A 567 -0.18 -18.03 -1.31
N GLY A 568 -0.79 -17.83 -2.48
CA GLY A 568 -1.91 -16.91 -2.67
C GLY A 568 -1.49 -15.44 -2.67
N SER A 569 -2.49 -14.57 -2.78
CA SER A 569 -2.32 -13.12 -2.70
C SER A 569 -2.31 -12.64 -1.25
N PHE A 570 -1.75 -11.46 -1.01
CA PHE A 570 -1.92 -10.81 0.29
C PHE A 570 -3.35 -10.37 0.50
N SER A 571 -3.89 -10.69 1.67
CA SER A 571 -5.21 -10.27 2.09
C SER A 571 -5.18 -9.50 3.41
N ALA A 572 -5.94 -8.42 3.47
CA ALA A 572 -6.13 -7.66 4.69
C ALA A 572 -7.61 -7.36 4.89
N ASP A 573 -8.21 -7.94 5.93
CA ASP A 573 -9.53 -7.57 6.42
C ASP A 573 -9.37 -6.56 7.56
N GLY A 574 -9.68 -5.30 7.28
CA GLY A 574 -9.33 -4.15 8.11
C GLY A 574 -8.44 -3.14 7.38
N ARG A 575 -8.15 -2.01 8.04
CA ARG A 575 -7.42 -0.90 7.38
C ARG A 575 -5.91 -1.14 7.33
N VAL A 576 -5.30 -0.84 6.18
CA VAL A 576 -3.85 -0.70 5.97
C VAL A 576 -3.48 0.77 6.04
N VAL A 577 -2.60 1.15 6.97
CA VAL A 577 -2.18 2.54 7.22
C VAL A 577 -0.68 2.68 6.98
N MET A 578 -0.27 3.56 6.07
CA MET A 578 1.13 3.85 5.73
C MET A 578 1.45 5.35 5.76
N ARG A 579 0.78 6.10 6.64
CA ARG A 579 0.90 7.56 6.71
C ARG A 579 2.33 8.01 6.98
N ASP A 580 2.78 9.01 6.22
CA ASP A 580 4.09 9.66 6.35
C ASP A 580 5.27 8.66 6.30
N GLY A 581 5.09 7.51 5.64
CA GLY A 581 6.15 6.52 5.41
C GLY A 581 7.08 6.91 4.26
N SER A 582 8.28 6.36 4.25
CA SER A 582 9.26 6.50 3.18
C SER A 582 9.66 5.12 2.65
N VAL A 583 9.57 4.92 1.34
CA VAL A 583 9.99 3.71 0.63
C VAL A 583 10.97 4.15 -0.46
N GLY A 584 12.24 3.74 -0.38
CA GLY A 584 13.27 4.15 -1.34
C GLY A 584 13.11 3.48 -2.71
N GLY A 585 12.56 2.26 -2.75
CA GLY A 585 12.23 1.50 -3.95
C GLY A 585 10.75 1.55 -4.30
N ASP A 586 10.19 0.42 -4.74
CA ASP A 586 8.81 0.29 -5.19
C ASP A 586 7.85 -0.05 -4.03
N LEU A 587 6.62 0.46 -4.13
CA LEU A 587 5.50 0.11 -3.24
C LEU A 587 4.49 -0.74 -4.03
N VAL A 588 4.42 -2.04 -3.72
CA VAL A 588 3.74 -3.04 -4.55
C VAL A 588 2.60 -3.72 -3.80
N PHE A 589 1.38 -3.55 -4.32
CA PHE A 589 0.13 -4.17 -3.89
C PHE A 589 -0.49 -5.04 -5.00
N ASP A 590 0.32 -5.55 -5.92
CA ASP A 590 -0.16 -6.34 -7.06
C ASP A 590 -0.89 -7.62 -6.57
N GLY A 591 -2.09 -7.90 -7.07
CA GLY A 591 -2.93 -9.03 -6.67
C GLY A 591 -3.56 -8.93 -5.28
N ALA A 592 -3.25 -7.87 -4.51
CA ALA A 592 -3.69 -7.75 -3.12
C ALA A 592 -5.23 -7.66 -2.99
N GLU A 593 -5.75 -8.29 -1.95
CA GLU A 593 -7.16 -8.30 -1.58
C GLU A 593 -7.39 -7.49 -0.29
N LEU A 594 -7.95 -6.29 -0.41
CA LEU A 594 -8.15 -5.40 0.75
C LEU A 594 -9.63 -5.20 1.01
N ARG A 595 -10.10 -5.47 2.24
CA ARG A 595 -11.53 -5.41 2.60
C ARG A 595 -11.78 -4.46 3.76
N ARG A 596 -12.50 -3.36 3.50
CA ARG A 596 -13.15 -2.47 4.47
C ARG A 596 -14.18 -1.54 3.79
N PRO A 597 -15.33 -2.07 3.31
CA PRO A 597 -16.15 -1.45 2.27
C PRO A 597 -16.74 -0.06 2.59
N ASN A 598 -16.87 0.31 3.87
CA ASN A 598 -17.44 1.60 4.32
C ASN A 598 -16.38 2.59 4.85
N HIS A 599 -15.10 2.28 4.65
CA HIS A 599 -14.01 3.07 5.20
C HIS A 599 -12.86 3.20 4.21
N ARG A 600 -11.91 4.08 4.55
CA ARG A 600 -10.58 4.06 3.95
C ARG A 600 -9.91 2.73 4.31
N VAL A 601 -9.66 1.90 3.30
CA VAL A 601 -9.05 0.58 3.42
C VAL A 601 -7.53 0.66 3.28
N LEU A 602 -7.03 1.49 2.35
CA LEU A 602 -5.61 1.83 2.22
C LEU A 602 -5.42 3.32 2.44
N ASP A 603 -4.66 3.68 3.46
CA ASP A 603 -4.35 5.07 3.82
C ASP A 603 -2.85 5.33 3.77
N ALA A 604 -2.37 5.73 2.59
CA ALA A 604 -0.98 6.08 2.31
C ALA A 604 -0.79 7.60 2.18
N THR A 605 -1.53 8.36 2.98
CA THR A 605 -1.43 9.84 3.01
C THR A 605 0.00 10.27 3.36
N GLY A 606 0.59 11.17 2.56
CA GLY A 606 1.93 11.72 2.80
C GLY A 606 3.09 10.75 2.54
N VAL A 607 2.83 9.56 1.95
CA VAL A 607 3.89 8.58 1.67
C VAL A 607 4.87 9.12 0.63
N GLN A 608 6.15 8.83 0.82
CA GLN A 608 7.23 9.12 -0.13
C GLN A 608 7.74 7.81 -0.73
N VAL A 609 7.73 7.72 -2.06
CA VAL A 609 8.13 6.51 -2.80
C VAL A 609 9.18 6.89 -3.84
N GLY A 610 10.38 6.33 -3.75
CA GLY A 610 11.48 6.56 -4.68
C GLY A 610 11.35 5.77 -5.99
N GLY A 611 10.49 4.75 -6.04
CA GLY A 611 10.15 3.95 -7.20
C GLY A 611 8.75 4.23 -7.76
N LYS A 612 8.05 3.16 -8.16
CA LYS A 612 6.63 3.18 -8.58
C LYS A 612 5.72 2.72 -7.44
N ILE A 613 4.45 3.13 -7.52
CA ILE A 613 3.35 2.49 -6.80
C ILE A 613 2.60 1.59 -7.79
N SER A 614 2.37 0.33 -7.42
CA SER A 614 1.74 -0.68 -8.30
C SER A 614 0.57 -1.34 -7.58
N LEU A 615 -0.62 -1.32 -8.18
CA LEU A 615 -1.82 -2.04 -7.73
C LEU A 615 -2.40 -2.91 -8.87
N GLU A 616 -1.53 -3.64 -9.58
CA GLU A 616 -1.96 -4.47 -10.70
C GLU A 616 -2.80 -5.66 -10.22
N ARG A 617 -3.96 -5.92 -10.83
CA ARG A 617 -4.90 -7.01 -10.46
C ARG A 617 -5.38 -6.97 -8.99
N ALA A 618 -5.23 -5.84 -8.30
CA ALA A 618 -5.67 -5.72 -6.91
C ALA A 618 -7.22 -5.67 -6.82
N GLN A 619 -7.77 -6.35 -5.82
CA GLN A 619 -9.20 -6.38 -5.50
C GLN A 619 -9.44 -5.64 -4.18
N ILE A 620 -10.02 -4.45 -4.27
CA ILE A 620 -10.10 -3.56 -3.13
C ILE A 620 -11.56 -3.16 -2.88
N HIS A 621 -12.06 -3.56 -1.72
CA HIS A 621 -13.37 -3.21 -1.21
C HIS A 621 -13.26 -2.08 -0.17
N GLY A 622 -13.28 -0.83 -0.59
CA GLY A 622 -13.13 0.37 0.23
C GLY A 622 -12.37 1.48 -0.48
N MET A 623 -12.12 2.59 0.21
CA MET A 623 -11.41 3.74 -0.38
C MET A 623 -9.89 3.60 -0.25
N VAL A 624 -9.17 3.82 -1.35
CA VAL A 624 -7.70 3.99 -1.40
C VAL A 624 -7.35 5.48 -1.39
N SER A 625 -6.38 5.88 -0.57
CA SER A 625 -5.87 7.24 -0.54
C SER A 625 -4.34 7.28 -0.58
N PHE A 626 -3.85 8.06 -1.54
CA PHE A 626 -2.47 8.53 -1.69
C PHE A 626 -2.41 10.05 -1.53
N ASP A 627 -3.32 10.65 -0.76
CA ASP A 627 -3.38 12.11 -0.57
C ASP A 627 -2.01 12.65 -0.11
N GLN A 628 -1.52 13.73 -0.72
CA GLN A 628 -0.22 14.35 -0.43
C GLN A 628 1.00 13.42 -0.64
N ALA A 629 0.86 12.32 -1.38
CA ALA A 629 1.98 11.44 -1.68
C ALA A 629 2.99 12.06 -2.66
N ARG A 630 4.24 11.62 -2.54
CA ARG A 630 5.32 11.96 -3.48
C ARG A 630 5.89 10.68 -4.07
N VAL A 631 5.67 10.45 -5.35
CA VAL A 631 6.09 9.23 -6.06
C VAL A 631 7.07 9.62 -7.15
N ARG A 632 8.33 9.21 -7.04
CA ARG A 632 9.36 9.67 -7.99
C ARG A 632 9.13 9.18 -9.42
N ARG A 633 8.59 7.97 -9.61
CA ARG A 633 8.32 7.41 -10.95
C ARG A 633 6.83 7.51 -11.26
N ARG A 634 6.09 6.40 -11.19
CA ARG A 634 4.69 6.35 -11.65
C ARG A 634 3.77 5.63 -10.67
N ILE A 635 2.49 5.93 -10.75
CA ILE A 635 1.40 5.21 -10.08
C ILE A 635 0.70 4.37 -11.14
N VAL A 636 0.60 3.06 -10.92
CA VAL A 636 0.02 2.09 -11.87
C VAL A 636 -1.18 1.39 -11.24
N LEU A 637 -2.32 1.51 -11.90
CA LEU A 637 -3.58 0.83 -11.60
C LEU A 637 -3.96 -0.03 -12.82
N GLY A 638 -3.43 -1.25 -12.89
CA GLY A 638 -3.65 -2.16 -14.03
C GLY A 638 -4.64 -3.27 -13.67
N GLU A 639 -5.72 -3.48 -14.42
CA GLU A 639 -6.72 -4.52 -14.13
C GLU A 639 -7.27 -4.47 -12.67
N THR A 640 -7.25 -3.29 -12.04
CA THR A 640 -7.65 -3.10 -10.65
C THR A 640 -9.18 -3.07 -10.53
N THR A 641 -9.72 -3.66 -9.46
CA THR A 641 -11.13 -3.49 -9.09
C THR A 641 -11.21 -2.71 -7.78
N LEU A 642 -11.86 -1.55 -7.83
CA LEU A 642 -12.17 -0.73 -6.66
C LEU A 642 -13.69 -0.66 -6.48
N ALA A 643 -14.18 -1.26 -5.40
CA ALA A 643 -15.60 -1.29 -5.06
C ALA A 643 -15.85 -0.94 -3.59
N GLY A 644 -17.07 -0.58 -3.21
CA GLY A 644 -17.42 -0.21 -1.84
C GLY A 644 -18.27 1.05 -1.80
N SER A 645 -18.76 1.43 -0.63
CA SER A 645 -19.58 2.65 -0.46
C SER A 645 -18.72 3.92 -0.33
N GLY A 646 -17.40 3.78 -0.50
CA GLY A 646 -16.42 4.87 -0.32
C GLY A 646 -16.44 5.43 1.11
N VAL A 647 -15.78 6.56 1.30
CA VAL A 647 -16.06 7.44 2.45
C VAL A 647 -17.00 8.53 1.94
N GLY A 648 -18.13 8.75 2.60
CA GLY A 648 -19.11 9.76 2.18
C GLY A 648 -18.44 11.13 1.97
N SER A 649 -18.45 11.60 0.72
CA SER A 649 -18.05 12.95 0.33
C SER A 649 -19.29 13.73 -0.12
N ALA A 650 -19.22 15.06 -0.08
CA ALA A 650 -20.22 15.90 -0.74
C ALA A 650 -20.31 15.61 -2.26
N ASP A 651 -19.22 15.09 -2.83
CA ASP A 651 -19.07 14.79 -4.26
C ASP A 651 -19.48 13.34 -4.64
N GLY A 652 -20.07 12.57 -3.71
CA GLY A 652 -20.40 11.15 -3.90
C GLY A 652 -19.38 10.16 -3.29
N PRO A 653 -19.54 8.85 -3.52
CA PRO A 653 -18.65 7.83 -2.99
C PRO A 653 -17.29 7.87 -3.70
N ILE A 654 -16.20 8.15 -2.96
CA ILE A 654 -14.83 8.15 -3.50
C ILE A 654 -14.19 6.79 -3.25
N VAL A 655 -13.65 6.16 -4.29
CA VAL A 655 -12.91 4.89 -4.19
C VAL A 655 -11.40 5.04 -4.32
N PHE A 656 -10.93 6.10 -4.99
CA PHE A 656 -9.52 6.42 -5.11
C PHE A 656 -9.30 7.92 -4.93
N SER A 657 -8.32 8.30 -4.10
CA SER A 657 -7.95 9.70 -3.87
C SER A 657 -6.44 9.87 -3.94
N ALA A 658 -5.98 10.82 -4.74
CA ALA A 658 -4.60 11.26 -4.86
C ALA A 658 -4.57 12.80 -4.88
N THR A 659 -5.22 13.43 -3.90
CA THR A 659 -5.25 14.89 -3.80
C THR A 659 -3.86 15.44 -3.49
N GLN A 660 -3.46 16.54 -4.11
CA GLN A 660 -2.14 17.16 -3.89
C GLN A 660 -0.95 16.18 -4.05
N THR A 661 -1.12 15.14 -4.87
CA THR A 661 -0.09 14.12 -5.11
C THR A 661 0.86 14.57 -6.21
N THR A 662 2.13 14.20 -6.11
CA THR A 662 3.15 14.47 -7.14
C THR A 662 3.72 13.17 -7.68
N SER A 663 3.77 13.01 -9.01
CA SER A 663 4.37 11.86 -9.68
C SER A 663 4.85 12.18 -11.10
N GLU A 664 5.68 11.34 -11.74
CA GLU A 664 5.92 11.48 -13.18
C GLU A 664 4.65 11.09 -13.94
N GLU A 665 4.04 9.95 -13.66
CA GLU A 665 2.92 9.43 -14.47
C GLU A 665 1.86 8.75 -13.60
N LEU A 666 0.59 8.97 -13.94
CA LEU A 666 -0.53 8.12 -13.49
C LEU A 666 -1.01 7.28 -14.68
N LEU A 667 -0.88 5.95 -14.56
CA LEU A 667 -1.33 5.00 -15.55
C LEU A 667 -2.46 4.14 -14.96
N VAL A 668 -3.64 4.23 -15.54
CA VAL A 668 -4.78 3.35 -15.27
C VAL A 668 -5.09 2.58 -16.55
N ASP A 669 -4.89 1.26 -16.54
CA ASP A 669 -5.08 0.40 -17.71
C ASP A 669 -6.01 -0.75 -17.37
N ARG A 670 -7.22 -0.75 -17.95
CA ARG A 670 -8.31 -1.67 -17.62
C ARG A 670 -8.75 -1.56 -16.15
N GLY A 671 -9.88 -2.16 -15.80
CA GLY A 671 -10.39 -2.21 -14.43
C GLY A 671 -11.78 -1.61 -14.23
N LEU A 672 -12.34 -1.84 -13.05
CA LEU A 672 -13.70 -1.44 -12.66
C LEU A 672 -13.64 -0.60 -11.37
N PHE A 673 -14.18 0.62 -11.44
CA PHE A 673 -14.18 1.58 -10.35
C PHE A 673 -15.62 1.96 -10.03
N ARG A 674 -16.16 1.45 -8.92
CA ARG A 674 -17.51 1.77 -8.43
C ARG A 674 -17.48 2.96 -7.49
N GLY A 675 -17.28 4.13 -8.05
CA GLY A 675 -17.19 5.41 -7.38
C GLY A 675 -16.13 6.33 -8.00
N ALA A 676 -15.98 7.51 -7.43
CA ALA A 676 -15.15 8.58 -7.97
C ALA A 676 -13.65 8.33 -7.82
N LEU A 677 -12.88 8.76 -8.84
CA LEU A 677 -11.44 8.98 -8.81
C LEU A 677 -11.16 10.46 -8.52
N ARG A 678 -10.48 10.78 -7.42
CA ARG A 678 -10.16 12.17 -7.03
C ARG A 678 -8.68 12.48 -7.18
N LEU A 679 -8.36 13.41 -8.08
CA LEU A 679 -7.00 13.85 -8.42
C LEU A 679 -6.79 15.37 -8.20
N THR A 680 -7.64 16.01 -7.40
CA THR A 680 -7.65 17.46 -7.19
C THR A 680 -6.29 18.01 -6.75
N GLY A 681 -5.80 19.05 -7.45
CA GLY A 681 -4.55 19.75 -7.13
C GLY A 681 -3.26 18.91 -7.26
N SER A 682 -3.32 17.78 -7.97
CA SER A 682 -2.16 16.91 -8.19
C SER A 682 -1.27 17.38 -9.36
N ALA A 683 -0.04 16.88 -9.41
CA ALA A 683 0.93 17.17 -10.47
C ALA A 683 1.53 15.89 -11.03
N PHE A 684 1.33 15.65 -12.33
CA PHE A 684 1.84 14.50 -13.08
C PHE A 684 2.76 14.96 -14.21
N VAL A 685 4.06 14.93 -14.00
CA VAL A 685 5.06 15.59 -14.88
C VAL A 685 5.00 15.08 -16.31
N ALA A 686 5.01 13.76 -16.51
CA ALA A 686 4.86 13.11 -17.81
C ALA A 686 3.39 13.08 -18.26
N GLY A 687 2.45 12.75 -17.36
CA GLY A 687 1.03 12.86 -17.66
C GLY A 687 0.12 11.85 -16.96
N VAL A 688 -1.15 11.86 -17.37
CA VAL A 688 -2.21 10.96 -16.91
C VAL A 688 -2.74 10.17 -18.10
N SER A 689 -2.74 8.84 -18.00
CA SER A 689 -3.28 7.94 -19.02
C SER A 689 -4.30 6.98 -18.40
N LEU A 690 -5.57 7.12 -18.80
CA LEU A 690 -6.64 6.17 -18.49
C LEU A 690 -7.00 5.43 -19.78
N ARG A 691 -6.95 4.09 -19.77
CA ARG A 691 -7.20 3.24 -20.94
C ARG A 691 -8.16 2.11 -20.61
N HIS A 692 -9.23 1.97 -21.39
CA HIS A 692 -10.18 0.85 -21.28
C HIS A 692 -10.75 0.64 -19.86
N VAL A 693 -10.97 1.72 -19.12
CA VAL A 693 -11.45 1.69 -17.73
C VAL A 693 -12.96 1.89 -17.69
N THR A 694 -13.65 1.14 -16.82
CA THR A 694 -15.05 1.36 -16.47
C THR A 694 -15.16 2.08 -15.13
N ILE A 695 -15.85 3.23 -15.09
CA ILE A 695 -16.11 3.99 -13.87
C ILE A 695 -17.63 4.18 -13.69
N GLU A 696 -18.17 3.65 -12.59
CA GLU A 696 -19.60 3.69 -12.24
C GLU A 696 -19.80 4.62 -11.03
N ALA A 697 -20.20 5.87 -11.27
CA ALA A 697 -20.47 6.88 -10.24
C ALA A 697 -21.91 7.44 -10.28
N HIS A 698 -22.71 7.04 -11.28
CA HIS A 698 -24.12 7.42 -11.46
C HIS A 698 -24.32 8.96 -11.40
N ASP A 699 -25.12 9.46 -10.45
CA ASP A 699 -25.46 10.89 -10.31
C ASP A 699 -24.28 11.79 -9.86
N SER A 700 -23.12 11.20 -9.58
CA SER A 700 -21.95 11.88 -9.02
C SER A 700 -20.79 11.98 -10.04
N ALA A 701 -19.69 12.63 -9.64
CA ALA A 701 -18.54 12.77 -10.52
C ALA A 701 -17.71 11.48 -10.54
N ALA A 702 -17.46 10.93 -11.73
CA ALA A 702 -16.61 9.77 -11.94
C ALA A 702 -15.11 10.11 -11.83
N LEU A 703 -14.70 11.28 -12.34
CA LEU A 703 -13.32 11.77 -12.26
C LEU A 703 -13.31 13.23 -11.79
N LEU A 704 -12.61 13.51 -10.69
CA LEU A 704 -12.51 14.84 -10.06
C LEU A 704 -11.05 15.31 -10.07
N ALA A 705 -10.64 16.04 -11.10
CA ALA A 705 -9.25 16.47 -11.29
C ALA A 705 -9.06 18.00 -11.29
N ALA A 706 -9.93 18.75 -10.60
CA ALA A 706 -9.82 20.21 -10.55
C ALA A 706 -8.41 20.69 -10.14
N ASP A 707 -7.92 21.74 -10.80
CA ASP A 707 -6.61 22.36 -10.55
C ASP A 707 -5.41 21.41 -10.71
N MET A 708 -5.55 20.31 -11.47
CA MET A 708 -4.47 19.37 -11.75
C MET A 708 -3.48 19.93 -12.81
N THR A 709 -2.20 19.61 -12.65
CA THR A 709 -1.17 19.87 -13.67
C THR A 709 -0.69 18.54 -14.26
N ALA A 710 -0.62 18.44 -15.58
CA ALA A 710 -0.19 17.22 -16.26
C ALA A 710 0.67 17.53 -17.49
N GLY A 711 1.65 16.67 -17.80
CA GLY A 711 2.37 16.73 -19.08
C GLY A 711 1.40 16.50 -20.25
N VAL A 712 0.76 15.34 -20.29
CA VAL A 712 -0.33 15.02 -21.22
C VAL A 712 -1.52 14.42 -20.46
N ILE A 713 -2.73 14.51 -21.03
CA ILE A 713 -3.91 13.79 -20.52
C ILE A 713 -4.44 12.91 -21.66
N ARG A 714 -4.49 11.59 -21.45
CA ARG A 714 -4.99 10.62 -22.42
C ARG A 714 -6.12 9.80 -21.81
N LEU A 715 -7.32 9.94 -22.35
CA LEU A 715 -8.52 9.19 -21.99
C LEU A 715 -8.90 8.31 -23.19
N THR A 716 -8.58 7.02 -23.15
CA THR A 716 -8.71 6.13 -24.31
C THR A 716 -9.70 5.01 -24.03
N GLY A 717 -10.80 4.94 -24.77
CA GLY A 717 -11.77 3.85 -24.74
C GLY A 717 -12.43 3.65 -23.38
N LEU A 718 -12.75 4.73 -22.66
CA LEU A 718 -13.35 4.67 -21.33
C LEU A 718 -14.85 4.36 -21.38
N ASP A 719 -15.40 3.75 -20.33
CA ASP A 719 -16.85 3.64 -20.11
C ASP A 719 -17.19 4.30 -18.78
N VAL A 720 -17.70 5.52 -18.84
CA VAL A 720 -17.90 6.38 -17.68
C VAL A 720 -19.40 6.65 -17.51
N ASP A 721 -19.92 6.33 -16.33
CA ASP A 721 -21.23 6.73 -15.84
C ASP A 721 -21.05 7.74 -14.69
N GLY A 722 -21.26 9.01 -14.98
CA GLY A 722 -20.97 10.16 -14.10
C GLY A 722 -20.10 11.22 -14.76
N ALA A 723 -19.89 12.36 -14.06
CA ALA A 723 -19.15 13.50 -14.63
C ALA A 723 -17.62 13.30 -14.65
N VAL A 724 -16.98 13.69 -15.75
CA VAL A 724 -15.52 13.85 -15.86
C VAL A 724 -15.16 15.33 -15.71
N ALA A 725 -14.70 15.73 -14.53
CA ALA A 725 -14.39 17.13 -14.18
C ALA A 725 -12.88 17.40 -14.21
N LEU A 726 -12.45 18.19 -15.20
CA LEU A 726 -11.10 18.70 -15.40
C LEU A 726 -11.00 20.25 -15.31
N PRO A 727 -11.77 20.96 -14.45
CA PRO A 727 -11.78 22.41 -14.49
C PRO A 727 -10.45 22.99 -14.01
N ARG A 728 -10.00 24.07 -14.66
CA ARG A 728 -8.74 24.79 -14.34
C ARG A 728 -7.48 23.91 -14.41
N CYS A 729 -7.52 22.78 -15.11
CA CYS A 729 -6.33 21.97 -15.33
C CYS A 729 -5.32 22.69 -16.24
N ARG A 730 -4.03 22.40 -16.04
CA ARG A 730 -2.96 22.83 -16.95
C ARG A 730 -2.29 21.63 -17.58
N VAL A 731 -2.31 21.55 -18.90
CA VAL A 731 -1.75 20.46 -19.69
C VAL A 731 -0.58 21.01 -20.51
N GLY A 732 0.62 20.50 -20.26
CA GLY A 732 1.85 20.97 -20.94
C GLY A 732 1.98 20.51 -22.40
N GLY A 733 1.23 19.48 -22.80
CA GLY A 733 1.16 18.92 -24.14
C GLY A 733 -0.30 18.74 -24.56
N GLU A 734 -0.67 17.53 -24.97
CA GLU A 734 -1.99 17.24 -25.55
C GLU A 734 -3.01 16.75 -24.52
N LEU A 735 -4.27 17.14 -24.72
CA LEU A 735 -5.45 16.51 -24.13
C LEU A 735 -6.13 15.66 -25.20
N LEU A 736 -6.09 14.33 -25.05
CA LEU A 736 -6.67 13.36 -25.97
C LEU A 736 -7.81 12.60 -25.30
N ILE A 737 -9.02 12.69 -25.86
CA ILE A 737 -10.17 11.85 -25.59
C ILE A 737 -10.40 10.99 -26.84
N ASP A 738 -10.15 9.69 -26.75
CA ASP A 738 -10.11 8.80 -27.91
C ASP A 738 -10.94 7.54 -27.68
N GLY A 739 -12.10 7.46 -28.31
CA GLY A 739 -13.07 6.39 -28.08
C GLY A 739 -13.81 6.51 -26.76
N GLY A 740 -14.72 5.58 -26.51
CA GLY A 740 -15.39 5.41 -25.22
C GLY A 740 -16.79 6.02 -25.13
N ARG A 741 -17.47 5.71 -24.02
CA ARG A 741 -18.83 6.16 -23.69
C ARG A 741 -18.78 7.02 -22.43
N TYR A 742 -19.29 8.23 -22.51
CA TYR A 742 -19.36 9.18 -21.39
C TYR A 742 -20.82 9.54 -21.15
N ARG A 743 -21.39 9.01 -20.07
CA ARG A 743 -22.83 9.08 -19.78
C ARG A 743 -23.06 9.89 -18.50
N HIS A 744 -23.80 10.98 -18.63
CA HIS A 744 -24.35 11.77 -17.54
C HIS A 744 -25.59 12.53 -18.06
N ALA A 745 -26.65 11.77 -18.35
CA ALA A 745 -27.80 12.25 -19.12
C ALA A 745 -28.46 13.51 -18.52
N GLY A 746 -28.68 14.51 -19.38
CA GLY A 746 -29.25 15.81 -19.01
C GLY A 746 -28.36 16.68 -18.13
N ARG A 747 -27.11 16.28 -17.89
CA ARG A 747 -26.10 16.95 -17.06
C ARG A 747 -24.76 17.07 -17.81
N ILE A 748 -23.73 17.57 -17.13
CA ILE A 748 -22.38 17.73 -17.72
C ILE A 748 -21.65 16.38 -17.69
N ALA A 749 -21.40 15.81 -18.87
CA ALA A 749 -20.64 14.57 -19.01
C ALA A 749 -19.12 14.83 -18.87
N VAL A 750 -18.62 15.90 -19.48
CA VAL A 750 -17.20 16.29 -19.39
C VAL A 750 -17.11 17.80 -19.14
N ASP A 751 -16.56 18.19 -17.99
CA ASP A 751 -16.31 19.58 -17.62
C ASP A 751 -14.83 19.92 -17.75
N ALA A 752 -14.46 20.60 -18.83
CA ALA A 752 -13.12 21.15 -19.05
C ALA A 752 -13.14 22.69 -19.03
N ALA A 753 -13.96 23.30 -18.18
CA ALA A 753 -14.01 24.75 -18.04
C ALA A 753 -12.68 25.33 -17.54
N HIS A 754 -12.22 26.41 -18.16
CA HIS A 754 -10.96 27.11 -17.85
C HIS A 754 -9.71 26.22 -17.96
N ILE A 755 -9.77 25.13 -18.72
CA ILE A 755 -8.59 24.30 -18.97
C ILE A 755 -7.58 25.06 -19.85
N SER A 756 -6.29 24.91 -19.57
CA SER A 756 -5.21 25.44 -20.40
C SER A 756 -4.40 24.27 -20.96
N VAL A 757 -4.35 24.15 -22.28
CA VAL A 757 -3.67 23.08 -23.02
C VAL A 757 -2.64 23.74 -23.93
N ALA A 758 -1.36 23.54 -23.67
CA ALA A 758 -0.30 24.11 -24.50
C ALA A 758 -0.20 23.45 -25.90
N GLY A 759 -0.57 22.18 -26.00
CA GLY A 759 -0.64 21.42 -27.25
C GLY A 759 -2.04 21.43 -27.90
N ALA A 760 -2.41 20.28 -28.48
CA ALA A 760 -3.72 20.08 -29.10
C ALA A 760 -4.77 19.51 -28.14
N LEU A 761 -6.04 19.90 -28.34
CA LEU A 761 -7.20 19.29 -27.71
C LEU A 761 -7.92 18.41 -28.74
N ILE A 762 -7.85 17.10 -28.57
CA ILE A 762 -8.35 16.12 -29.53
C ILE A 762 -9.45 15.29 -28.87
N VAL A 763 -10.64 15.30 -29.45
CA VAL A 763 -11.75 14.39 -29.14
C VAL A 763 -12.05 13.57 -30.38
N ARG A 764 -11.89 12.25 -30.30
CA ARG A 764 -12.01 11.32 -31.41
C ARG A 764 -12.90 10.14 -31.05
N GLU A 765 -13.81 9.75 -31.93
CA GLU A 765 -14.66 8.54 -31.85
C GLU A 765 -15.38 8.36 -30.49
N ALA A 766 -15.73 9.45 -29.81
CA ALA A 766 -16.35 9.43 -28.48
C ALA A 766 -17.89 9.46 -28.57
N ASP A 767 -18.56 8.70 -27.69
CA ASP A 767 -20.01 8.71 -27.51
C ASP A 767 -20.38 9.47 -26.22
N LEU A 768 -21.07 10.60 -26.37
CA LEU A 768 -21.39 11.55 -25.30
C LEU A 768 -22.90 11.59 -25.04
N THR A 769 -23.35 11.09 -23.89
CA THR A 769 -24.71 11.35 -23.40
C THR A 769 -24.67 12.38 -22.29
N GLY A 770 -24.85 13.66 -22.63
CA GLY A 770 -24.70 14.84 -21.77
C GLY A 770 -23.87 15.93 -22.44
N THR A 771 -23.43 16.93 -21.67
CA THR A 771 -22.70 18.09 -22.20
C THR A 771 -21.19 17.99 -22.04
N LEU A 772 -20.45 18.34 -23.10
CA LEU A 772 -19.01 18.66 -23.08
C LEU A 772 -18.83 20.18 -22.91
N VAL A 773 -18.25 20.61 -21.79
CA VAL A 773 -18.00 22.03 -21.46
C VAL A 773 -16.54 22.39 -21.69
N LEU A 774 -16.30 23.34 -22.58
CA LEU A 774 -15.00 23.95 -22.92
C LEU A 774 -15.00 25.46 -22.66
N ARG A 775 -15.80 25.90 -21.70
CA ARG A 775 -15.99 27.30 -21.38
C ARG A 775 -14.67 27.95 -20.95
N ARG A 776 -14.25 29.00 -21.66
CA ARG A 776 -12.99 29.72 -21.43
C ARG A 776 -11.76 28.80 -21.43
N ALA A 777 -11.79 27.73 -22.22
CA ALA A 777 -10.62 26.90 -22.45
C ALA A 777 -9.58 27.66 -23.30
N GLU A 778 -8.30 27.42 -23.05
CA GLU A 778 -7.17 27.99 -23.82
C GLU A 778 -6.39 26.83 -24.46
N VAL A 779 -6.25 26.84 -25.78
CA VAL A 779 -5.58 25.79 -26.56
C VAL A 779 -4.48 26.39 -27.44
N GLY A 780 -3.24 25.98 -27.23
CA GLY A 780 -2.05 26.55 -27.87
C GLY A 780 -1.76 26.04 -29.29
N LEU A 781 -2.30 24.89 -29.70
CA LEU A 781 -2.15 24.39 -31.08
C LEU A 781 -3.49 24.32 -31.80
N ALA A 782 -4.17 23.18 -31.79
CA ALA A 782 -5.40 22.97 -32.54
C ALA A 782 -6.43 22.23 -31.69
N MET A 783 -7.71 22.43 -32.00
CA MET A 783 -8.80 21.63 -31.48
C MET A 783 -9.34 20.73 -32.58
N GLN A 784 -9.51 19.44 -32.30
CA GLN A 784 -10.05 18.47 -33.23
C GLN A 784 -11.21 17.71 -32.58
N LEU A 785 -12.39 17.75 -33.19
CA LEU A 785 -13.54 16.92 -32.86
C LEU A 785 -13.79 15.99 -34.06
N SER A 786 -13.55 14.69 -33.94
CA SER A 786 -13.65 13.75 -35.07
C SER A 786 -14.45 12.50 -34.72
N GLY A 787 -15.48 12.15 -35.48
CA GLY A 787 -16.29 10.95 -35.22
C GLY A 787 -17.06 10.98 -33.90
N VAL A 788 -17.37 12.17 -33.36
CA VAL A 788 -18.08 12.30 -32.07
C VAL A 788 -19.58 12.11 -32.28
N GLN A 789 -20.17 11.20 -31.53
CA GLN A 789 -21.60 10.99 -31.43
C GLN A 789 -22.07 11.54 -30.10
N GLY A 790 -23.19 12.27 -30.07
CA GLY A 790 -23.67 12.75 -28.78
C GLY A 790 -25.09 13.25 -28.76
N ALA A 791 -25.69 13.19 -27.58
CA ALA A 791 -27.03 13.70 -27.30
C ALA A 791 -27.07 14.27 -25.89
N VAL A 792 -27.92 15.28 -25.66
CA VAL A 792 -28.11 15.86 -24.31
C VAL A 792 -28.58 14.80 -23.31
N GLY A 793 -29.47 13.89 -23.73
CA GLY A 793 -30.15 12.94 -22.85
C GLY A 793 -31.23 13.58 -21.98
N SER A 794 -32.06 12.77 -21.32
CA SER A 794 -33.06 13.25 -20.36
C SER A 794 -32.63 12.92 -18.93
N THR A 795 -32.79 13.86 -18.01
CA THR A 795 -32.61 13.57 -16.58
C THR A 795 -33.76 12.68 -16.07
N PRO A 796 -33.52 11.67 -15.23
CA PRO A 796 -34.58 10.85 -14.62
C PRO A 796 -35.62 11.66 -13.83
N ASP A 797 -35.21 12.79 -13.24
CA ASP A 797 -36.03 13.58 -12.31
C ASP A 797 -36.76 14.78 -12.97
N GLY A 798 -36.66 14.95 -14.29
CA GLY A 798 -37.24 16.11 -15.00
C GLY A 798 -36.64 17.47 -14.61
N GLY A 799 -35.41 17.48 -14.07
CA GLY A 799 -34.69 18.71 -13.72
C GLY A 799 -34.26 19.53 -14.94
N ALA A 800 -33.86 20.79 -14.71
CA ALA A 800 -33.41 21.71 -15.75
C ALA A 800 -32.31 21.06 -16.61
N SER A 801 -32.67 20.66 -17.84
CA SER A 801 -31.76 20.03 -18.78
C SER A 801 -30.79 21.05 -19.34
N VAL A 802 -29.52 20.65 -19.51
CA VAL A 802 -28.58 21.44 -20.30
C VAL A 802 -29.01 21.36 -21.77
N ASP A 803 -29.21 22.46 -22.48
CA ASP A 803 -29.66 22.42 -23.89
C ASP A 803 -28.53 22.13 -24.90
N HIS A 804 -27.28 22.03 -24.42
CA HIS A 804 -26.08 21.92 -25.25
C HIS A 804 -25.44 20.53 -25.17
N VAL A 805 -24.99 20.00 -26.31
CA VAL A 805 -24.11 18.82 -26.35
C VAL A 805 -22.65 19.24 -26.22
N VAL A 806 -22.28 20.36 -26.85
CA VAL A 806 -20.93 20.95 -26.75
C VAL A 806 -21.06 22.45 -26.50
N THR A 807 -20.34 22.97 -25.50
CA THR A 807 -20.34 24.40 -25.17
C THR A 807 -18.92 24.92 -24.98
N ALA A 808 -18.42 25.66 -25.96
CA ALA A 808 -17.08 26.25 -26.02
C ALA A 808 -17.11 27.77 -25.81
N VAL A 809 -17.94 28.24 -24.89
CA VAL A 809 -18.18 29.68 -24.68
C VAL A 809 -16.92 30.39 -24.20
N GLY A 810 -16.48 31.41 -24.92
CA GLY A 810 -15.28 32.18 -24.58
C GLY A 810 -13.95 31.43 -24.74
N MET A 811 -13.94 30.31 -25.48
CA MET A 811 -12.74 29.52 -25.74
C MET A 811 -11.74 30.29 -26.62
N ARG A 812 -10.43 30.09 -26.38
CA ARG A 812 -9.34 30.64 -27.20
C ARG A 812 -8.50 29.53 -27.81
N VAL A 813 -8.24 29.61 -29.11
CA VAL A 813 -7.41 28.64 -29.84
C VAL A 813 -6.43 29.37 -30.75
N GLU A 814 -5.13 29.08 -30.63
CA GLU A 814 -4.09 29.71 -31.47
C GLU A 814 -4.06 29.18 -32.92
N GLY A 815 -4.48 27.93 -33.15
CA GLY A 815 -4.60 27.33 -34.49
C GLY A 815 -6.03 27.02 -34.89
N ASN A 816 -6.22 25.88 -35.58
CA ASN A 816 -7.50 25.51 -36.20
C ASN A 816 -8.41 24.75 -35.22
N VAL A 817 -9.72 24.92 -35.42
CA VAL A 817 -10.77 24.06 -34.87
C VAL A 817 -11.33 23.22 -36.00
N GLU A 818 -11.12 21.91 -35.96
CA GLU A 818 -11.56 20.97 -37.00
C GLU A 818 -12.63 20.03 -36.44
N CYS A 819 -13.79 20.03 -37.08
CA CYS A 819 -14.97 19.23 -36.75
C CYS A 819 -15.22 18.25 -37.91
N ARG A 820 -15.00 16.95 -37.69
CA ARG A 820 -15.10 15.89 -38.70
C ARG A 820 -16.12 14.83 -38.29
N ARG A 821 -17.00 14.40 -39.20
CA ARG A 821 -17.95 13.28 -38.94
C ARG A 821 -18.71 13.43 -37.61
N LEU A 822 -19.28 14.59 -37.32
CA LEU A 822 -20.01 14.84 -36.07
C LEU A 822 -21.47 14.41 -36.19
N SER A 823 -22.01 13.70 -35.19
CA SER A 823 -23.44 13.36 -35.10
C SER A 823 -23.99 13.77 -33.74
N LEU A 824 -24.51 14.99 -33.63
CA LEU A 824 -24.88 15.62 -32.35
C LEU A 824 -26.38 15.98 -32.32
N ALA A 825 -27.08 15.53 -31.28
CA ALA A 825 -28.47 15.83 -31.00
C ALA A 825 -28.61 16.81 -29.81
N GLY A 826 -28.66 18.10 -30.15
CA GLY A 826 -28.75 19.26 -29.26
C GLY A 826 -27.87 20.41 -29.77
N GLN A 827 -27.78 21.51 -29.02
CA GLN A 827 -27.06 22.71 -29.45
C GLN A 827 -25.54 22.55 -29.34
N VAL A 828 -24.81 23.03 -30.34
CA VAL A 828 -23.35 23.26 -30.30
C VAL A 828 -23.10 24.75 -30.15
N SER A 829 -22.37 25.17 -29.12
CA SER A 829 -22.11 26.58 -28.84
C SER A 829 -20.64 26.97 -28.95
N PHE A 830 -20.33 28.01 -29.72
CA PHE A 830 -19.02 28.68 -29.79
C PHE A 830 -19.14 30.17 -29.46
N ALA A 831 -20.13 30.56 -28.65
CA ALA A 831 -20.36 31.96 -28.30
C ALA A 831 -19.09 32.60 -27.71
N GLU A 832 -18.76 33.83 -28.12
CA GLU A 832 -17.59 34.59 -27.64
C GLU A 832 -16.22 33.91 -27.86
N ALA A 833 -16.13 32.83 -28.65
CA ALA A 833 -14.85 32.14 -28.89
C ALA A 833 -13.92 32.97 -29.79
N VAL A 834 -12.61 32.84 -29.58
CA VAL A 834 -11.57 33.57 -30.33
C VAL A 834 -10.58 32.57 -30.92
N LEU A 835 -10.55 32.48 -32.25
CA LEU A 835 -9.75 31.53 -33.02
C LEU A 835 -8.78 32.30 -33.93
N ALA A 836 -7.47 32.06 -33.79
CA ALA A 836 -6.48 32.66 -34.68
C ALA A 836 -6.32 31.90 -36.01
N GLY A 837 -6.72 30.62 -36.07
CA GLY A 837 -6.78 29.82 -37.30
C GLY A 837 -8.16 29.82 -37.96
N ARG A 838 -8.56 28.64 -38.44
CA ARG A 838 -9.82 28.37 -39.13
C ARG A 838 -10.79 27.55 -38.28
N LEU A 839 -12.10 27.69 -38.52
CA LEU A 839 -13.14 26.82 -37.98
C LEU A 839 -13.73 25.99 -39.12
N VAL A 840 -13.48 24.68 -39.13
CA VAL A 840 -13.81 23.82 -40.28
C VAL A 840 -14.74 22.70 -39.83
N PHE A 841 -15.90 22.57 -40.47
CA PHE A 841 -16.82 21.44 -40.34
C PHE A 841 -16.81 20.64 -41.63
N HIS A 842 -16.22 19.45 -41.66
CA HIS A 842 -16.04 18.70 -42.90
C HIS A 842 -16.21 17.17 -42.74
N ASP A 843 -16.10 16.42 -43.84
CA ASP A 843 -16.26 14.96 -43.91
C ASP A 843 -17.66 14.44 -43.51
N GLY A 844 -18.72 15.23 -43.77
CA GLY A 844 -20.11 14.88 -43.44
C GLY A 844 -20.45 14.96 -41.95
N GLY A 845 -21.74 14.79 -41.62
CA GLY A 845 -22.22 14.82 -40.24
C GLY A 845 -23.68 15.22 -40.12
N ARG A 846 -24.23 15.12 -38.90
CA ARG A 846 -25.61 15.47 -38.59
C ARG A 846 -25.68 16.27 -37.29
N LEU A 847 -26.07 17.54 -37.37
CA LEU A 847 -26.35 18.38 -36.22
C LEU A 847 -27.86 18.57 -36.12
N THR A 848 -28.50 18.09 -35.04
CA THR A 848 -29.96 18.17 -34.90
C THR A 848 -30.38 18.83 -33.59
N ASN A 849 -31.09 19.94 -33.69
CA ASN A 849 -31.82 20.59 -32.60
C ASN A 849 -33.13 21.20 -33.17
N PRO A 850 -34.17 20.39 -33.45
CA PRO A 850 -35.36 20.85 -34.18
C PRO A 850 -36.02 22.09 -33.54
N GLY A 851 -36.30 23.12 -34.34
CA GLY A 851 -36.91 24.38 -33.89
C GLY A 851 -36.02 25.29 -33.01
N ARG A 852 -34.77 24.90 -32.71
CA ARG A 852 -33.81 25.64 -31.87
C ARG A 852 -32.43 25.68 -32.55
N PRO A 853 -31.48 26.54 -32.09
CA PRO A 853 -30.18 26.63 -32.75
C PRO A 853 -29.42 25.33 -32.65
N ALA A 854 -29.07 24.74 -33.80
CA ALA A 854 -28.16 23.59 -33.88
C ALA A 854 -26.71 24.05 -33.68
N LEU A 855 -26.34 25.21 -34.24
CA LEU A 855 -25.06 25.89 -34.02
C LEU A 855 -25.30 27.32 -33.53
N TYR A 856 -24.69 27.68 -32.41
CA TYR A 856 -24.87 28.98 -31.77
C TYR A 856 -23.52 29.60 -31.43
N ALA A 857 -23.12 30.60 -32.20
CA ALA A 857 -21.82 31.24 -32.07
C ALA A 857 -21.93 32.77 -32.23
N PRO A 858 -22.73 33.44 -31.38
CA PRO A 858 -22.72 34.89 -31.35
C PRO A 858 -21.37 35.42 -30.85
N ASP A 859 -20.97 36.58 -31.34
CA ASP A 859 -19.71 37.26 -30.96
C ASP A 859 -18.45 36.41 -31.20
N LEU A 860 -18.53 35.41 -32.09
CA LEU A 860 -17.42 34.55 -32.50
C LEU A 860 -16.37 35.36 -33.27
N GLN A 861 -15.09 35.18 -32.96
CA GLN A 861 -13.97 35.82 -33.66
C GLN A 861 -13.09 34.75 -34.31
N VAL A 862 -12.97 34.78 -35.64
CA VAL A 862 -12.12 33.86 -36.41
C VAL A 862 -11.29 34.68 -37.38
N ALA A 863 -9.97 34.68 -37.22
CA ALA A 863 -9.07 35.40 -38.12
C ALA A 863 -9.00 34.76 -39.52
N GLY A 864 -9.12 33.43 -39.59
CA GLY A 864 -9.16 32.67 -40.84
C GLY A 864 -10.58 32.51 -41.43
N ALA A 865 -10.80 31.37 -42.07
CA ALA A 865 -12.09 30.99 -42.66
C ALA A 865 -12.95 30.16 -41.70
N VAL A 866 -14.27 30.31 -41.83
CA VAL A 866 -15.29 29.42 -41.29
C VAL A 866 -15.84 28.58 -42.45
N GLU A 867 -15.50 27.30 -42.46
CA GLU A 867 -15.77 26.38 -43.57
C GLU A 867 -16.85 25.38 -43.14
N PHE A 868 -17.99 25.35 -43.83
CA PHE A 868 -19.00 24.30 -43.66
C PHE A 868 -19.02 23.42 -44.90
N GLY A 869 -18.63 22.16 -44.77
CA GLY A 869 -18.55 21.19 -45.87
C GLY A 869 -17.14 20.87 -46.35
N THR A 870 -17.03 20.25 -47.53
CA THR A 870 -15.75 19.91 -48.16
C THR A 870 -15.85 19.90 -49.69
N GLN A 871 -14.74 20.26 -50.34
CA GLN A 871 -14.56 20.34 -51.80
C GLN A 871 -14.39 18.97 -52.48
N TYR A 872 -14.17 17.91 -51.71
CA TYR A 872 -13.66 16.60 -52.20
C TYR A 872 -14.57 15.40 -51.89
N ALA A 873 -15.83 15.60 -51.52
CA ALA A 873 -16.72 14.52 -51.12
C ALA A 873 -17.53 13.92 -52.29
N ASP A 874 -17.59 12.58 -52.35
CA ASP A 874 -18.69 11.88 -53.03
C ASP A 874 -20.04 12.32 -52.43
N ASP A 875 -21.13 12.24 -53.19
CA ASP A 875 -22.52 12.67 -52.89
C ASP A 875 -23.10 12.18 -51.53
N THR A 876 -22.36 11.33 -50.80
CA THR A 876 -22.71 10.71 -49.52
C THR A 876 -22.16 11.44 -48.26
N ALA A 877 -21.23 12.39 -48.38
CA ALA A 877 -20.65 13.10 -47.22
C ALA A 877 -21.17 14.53 -47.03
N ARG A 878 -22.49 14.74 -47.23
CA ARG A 878 -23.18 16.02 -47.00
C ARG A 878 -23.30 16.33 -45.50
N LEU A 879 -23.04 17.58 -45.09
CA LEU A 879 -23.34 18.03 -43.72
C LEU A 879 -24.84 18.33 -43.59
N THR A 880 -25.53 17.62 -42.70
CA THR A 880 -26.97 17.82 -42.46
C THR A 880 -27.21 18.58 -41.17
N VAL A 881 -27.89 19.72 -41.25
CA VAL A 881 -28.27 20.54 -40.09
C VAL A 881 -29.80 20.57 -39.97
N VAL A 882 -30.33 20.17 -38.82
CA VAL A 882 -31.76 20.25 -38.48
C VAL A 882 -31.92 21.23 -37.32
N GLY A 883 -32.44 22.43 -37.57
CA GLY A 883 -32.40 23.59 -36.66
C GLY A 883 -31.70 24.79 -37.31
N ASP A 884 -31.46 25.85 -36.56
CA ASP A 884 -30.85 27.09 -37.06
C ASP A 884 -29.35 27.26 -36.73
N ILE A 885 -28.63 28.01 -37.58
CA ILE A 885 -27.23 28.42 -37.42
C ILE A 885 -27.19 29.92 -37.08
N ARG A 886 -26.60 30.28 -35.93
CA ARG A 886 -26.48 31.67 -35.46
C ARG A 886 -25.01 32.10 -35.35
N LEU A 887 -24.62 33.11 -36.11
CA LEU A 887 -23.30 33.75 -36.15
C LEU A 887 -23.42 35.27 -35.93
N ASP A 888 -24.37 35.69 -35.10
CA ASP A 888 -24.69 37.11 -34.88
C ASP A 888 -23.51 37.85 -34.23
N ARG A 889 -23.20 39.07 -34.69
CA ARG A 889 -22.04 39.89 -34.24
C ARG A 889 -20.68 39.21 -34.38
N ALA A 890 -20.57 38.14 -35.18
CA ALA A 890 -19.30 37.45 -35.41
C ALA A 890 -18.33 38.33 -36.23
N ARG A 891 -17.03 38.17 -35.99
CA ARG A 891 -15.93 38.75 -36.78
C ARG A 891 -15.16 37.63 -37.47
N LEU A 892 -15.34 37.50 -38.77
CA LEU A 892 -14.85 36.37 -39.56
C LEU A 892 -13.94 36.86 -40.68
N GLY A 893 -12.87 36.11 -40.99
CA GLY A 893 -12.07 36.39 -42.19
C GLY A 893 -12.85 36.05 -43.46
N GLU A 894 -13.32 34.81 -43.57
CA GLU A 894 -14.22 34.30 -44.62
C GLU A 894 -15.24 33.34 -44.04
N VAL A 895 -16.37 33.15 -44.72
CA VAL A 895 -17.31 32.07 -44.43
C VAL A 895 -17.83 31.47 -45.74
N TRP A 896 -17.89 30.14 -45.82
CA TRP A 896 -18.50 29.47 -46.98
C TRP A 896 -19.21 28.17 -46.60
N TRP A 897 -20.18 27.79 -47.44
CA TRP A 897 -20.96 26.56 -47.35
C TRP A 897 -20.82 25.74 -48.63
N GLU A 898 -20.48 24.46 -48.49
CA GLU A 898 -20.26 23.55 -49.60
C GLU A 898 -20.88 22.18 -49.32
N HIS A 899 -21.87 21.75 -50.11
CA HIS A 899 -22.63 20.52 -49.85
C HIS A 899 -23.20 20.46 -48.42
N VAL A 900 -23.93 21.50 -48.01
CA VAL A 900 -24.61 21.57 -46.70
C VAL A 900 -26.11 21.57 -46.90
N SER A 901 -26.84 20.66 -46.25
CA SER A 901 -28.31 20.68 -46.22
C SER A 901 -28.84 21.18 -44.89
N ILE A 902 -29.73 22.16 -44.89
CA ILE A 902 -30.34 22.70 -43.68
C ILE A 902 -31.88 22.60 -43.71
N SER A 903 -32.49 22.27 -42.57
CA SER A 903 -33.96 22.13 -42.44
C SER A 903 -34.44 22.53 -41.03
N GLU A 904 -35.69 22.97 -40.87
CA GLU A 904 -36.26 23.36 -39.57
C GLU A 904 -36.55 22.14 -38.64
N GLY A 905 -36.74 20.96 -39.23
CA GLY A 905 -37.18 19.74 -38.55
C GLY A 905 -38.68 19.68 -38.28
N ALA A 906 -39.24 18.48 -38.12
CA ALA A 906 -40.64 18.29 -37.74
C ALA A 906 -40.80 18.53 -36.22
N VAL A 907 -41.38 19.67 -35.84
CA VAL A 907 -41.69 20.01 -34.44
C VAL A 907 -43.13 19.60 -34.15
N GLU A 908 -43.37 18.73 -33.15
CA GLU A 908 -44.72 18.48 -32.62
C GLU A 908 -45.27 19.79 -31.99
N PRO A 909 -46.52 20.19 -32.31
CA PRO A 909 -47.04 21.49 -31.90
C PRO A 909 -47.21 21.59 -30.37
N GLY A 910 -46.36 22.42 -29.75
CA GLY A 910 -46.56 22.86 -28.35
C GLY A 910 -47.68 23.89 -28.24
N PRO A 911 -48.43 23.93 -27.12
CA PRO A 911 -49.49 24.90 -26.93
C PRO A 911 -48.87 26.26 -26.54
N ALA A 912 -49.05 27.27 -27.41
CA ALA A 912 -48.78 28.71 -27.20
C ALA A 912 -47.42 29.30 -27.68
N GLU A 913 -47.03 29.09 -28.94
CA GLU A 913 -46.12 30.03 -29.64
C GLU A 913 -46.92 30.97 -30.57
N PRO A 914 -46.71 32.31 -30.51
CA PRO A 914 -47.36 33.27 -31.40
C PRO A 914 -46.95 33.07 -32.87
N ILE A 915 -47.91 33.23 -33.78
CA ILE A 915 -47.89 32.70 -35.16
C ILE A 915 -47.13 33.61 -36.18
N ASP A 916 -46.55 34.76 -35.78
CA ASP A 916 -46.24 35.82 -36.76
C ASP A 916 -44.75 36.13 -37.07
N GLU A 917 -43.76 35.59 -36.35
CA GLU A 917 -42.33 35.87 -36.63
C GLU A 917 -41.63 34.69 -37.32
N ALA A 918 -41.20 34.88 -38.57
CA ALA A 918 -40.40 33.90 -39.31
C ALA A 918 -39.00 33.79 -38.69
N LYS A 919 -38.71 32.66 -38.04
CA LYS A 919 -37.42 32.41 -37.41
C LYS A 919 -36.39 32.08 -38.49
N PRO A 920 -35.28 32.82 -38.60
CA PRO A 920 -34.33 32.58 -39.68
C PRO A 920 -33.51 31.32 -39.40
N VAL A 921 -33.22 30.58 -40.46
CA VAL A 921 -32.52 29.29 -40.44
C VAL A 921 -31.00 29.49 -40.42
N ILE A 922 -30.52 30.60 -40.99
CA ILE A 922 -29.14 31.09 -40.85
C ILE A 922 -29.21 32.57 -40.46
N SER A 923 -28.36 33.00 -39.52
CA SER A 923 -28.29 34.38 -39.04
C SER A 923 -26.84 34.83 -38.92
N LEU A 924 -26.49 35.92 -39.60
CA LEU A 924 -25.21 36.65 -39.52
C LEU A 924 -25.48 38.12 -39.19
N ARG A 925 -26.49 38.39 -38.35
CA ARG A 925 -26.90 39.75 -38.01
C ARG A 925 -25.76 40.51 -37.36
N GLU A 926 -25.49 41.74 -37.79
CA GLU A 926 -24.40 42.59 -37.27
C GLU A 926 -22.98 41.97 -37.41
N ALA A 927 -22.81 40.93 -38.23
CA ALA A 927 -21.51 40.29 -38.42
C ALA A 927 -20.56 41.14 -39.28
N VAL A 928 -19.25 40.98 -39.07
CA VAL A 928 -18.19 41.60 -39.87
C VAL A 928 -17.38 40.50 -40.54
N VAL A 929 -17.43 40.42 -41.87
CA VAL A 929 -16.72 39.44 -42.68
C VAL A 929 -15.70 40.14 -43.58
N GLU A 930 -14.40 39.95 -43.32
CA GLU A 930 -13.36 40.76 -43.96
C GLU A 930 -13.26 40.56 -45.48
N ARG A 931 -13.38 39.31 -45.95
CA ARG A 931 -13.13 38.94 -47.35
C ARG A 931 -14.39 38.47 -48.08
N ARG A 932 -14.98 37.32 -47.75
CA ARG A 932 -16.05 36.68 -48.54
C ARG A 932 -17.07 35.88 -47.71
N VAL A 933 -18.33 35.90 -48.14
CA VAL A 933 -19.46 35.06 -47.71
C VAL A 933 -19.94 34.29 -48.95
N LEU A 934 -19.71 32.97 -49.02
CA LEU A 934 -20.09 32.13 -50.18
C LEU A 934 -21.16 31.12 -49.79
N MET A 935 -22.39 31.26 -50.31
CA MET A 935 -23.54 30.40 -49.94
C MET A 935 -24.02 29.47 -51.07
N ASP A 936 -23.26 29.34 -52.15
CA ASP A 936 -23.60 28.58 -53.37
C ASP A 936 -23.87 27.08 -53.12
N GLY A 937 -23.11 26.46 -52.22
CA GLY A 937 -23.25 25.04 -51.87
C GLY A 937 -24.28 24.72 -50.78
N LEU A 938 -25.16 25.67 -50.43
CA LEU A 938 -26.21 25.50 -49.42
C LEU A 938 -27.54 25.00 -50.03
N ASP A 939 -27.99 23.82 -49.61
CA ASP A 939 -29.30 23.25 -49.95
C ASP A 939 -30.29 23.47 -48.79
N VAL A 940 -31.23 24.39 -48.99
CA VAL A 940 -32.25 24.71 -47.99
C VAL A 940 -33.50 23.87 -48.27
N ALA A 941 -33.82 22.94 -47.38
CA ALA A 941 -35.01 22.11 -47.52
C ALA A 941 -36.29 22.97 -47.45
N PRO A 942 -37.35 22.63 -48.20
CA PRO A 942 -38.62 23.36 -48.16
C PRO A 942 -39.21 23.34 -46.73
N PRO A 943 -39.93 24.41 -46.35
CA PRO A 943 -40.46 24.59 -45.01
C PRO A 943 -41.38 23.41 -44.62
N ALA A 944 -41.38 23.01 -43.35
CA ALA A 944 -42.25 21.95 -42.84
C ALA A 944 -43.76 22.30 -42.96
N ARG A 945 -44.08 23.58 -43.17
CA ARG A 945 -45.44 24.09 -43.46
C ARG A 945 -45.47 24.77 -44.85
N PRO A 946 -46.36 24.36 -45.77
CA PRO A 946 -46.47 25.00 -47.07
C PRO A 946 -46.94 26.46 -46.94
N GLY A 947 -46.22 27.40 -47.56
CA GLY A 947 -46.58 28.83 -47.64
C GLY A 947 -45.74 29.83 -46.83
N ARG A 948 -44.69 29.39 -46.12
CA ARG A 948 -43.76 30.28 -45.38
C ARG A 948 -42.34 30.22 -45.96
N PRO A 949 -41.78 31.31 -46.51
CA PRO A 949 -40.42 31.26 -47.06
C PRO A 949 -39.39 31.04 -45.94
N VAL A 950 -38.35 30.26 -46.22
CA VAL A 950 -37.22 30.06 -45.30
C VAL A 950 -36.38 31.33 -45.28
N VAL A 951 -36.10 31.89 -44.10
CA VAL A 951 -35.41 33.18 -43.97
C VAL A 951 -33.92 32.99 -43.64
N VAL A 952 -33.04 33.70 -44.36
CA VAL A 952 -31.62 33.89 -44.07
C VAL A 952 -31.41 35.34 -43.64
N ASP A 953 -31.00 35.58 -42.40
CA ASP A 953 -30.82 36.92 -41.84
C ASP A 953 -29.36 37.38 -41.97
N LEU A 954 -29.10 38.31 -42.88
CA LEU A 954 -27.81 38.98 -43.10
C LEU A 954 -27.89 40.48 -42.76
N SER A 955 -28.87 40.89 -41.95
CA SER A 955 -29.13 42.30 -41.64
C SER A 955 -27.98 42.93 -40.84
N GLN A 956 -27.68 44.20 -41.12
CA GLN A 956 -26.61 44.99 -40.50
C GLN A 956 -25.20 44.39 -40.64
N MET A 957 -25.00 43.44 -41.55
CA MET A 957 -23.70 42.81 -41.81
C MET A 957 -22.74 43.77 -42.55
N GLN A 958 -21.45 43.67 -42.28
CA GLN A 958 -20.38 44.26 -43.09
C GLN A 958 -19.59 43.16 -43.77
N ALA A 959 -19.51 43.13 -45.10
CA ALA A 959 -18.81 42.06 -45.82
C ALA A 959 -18.01 42.56 -47.03
N GLY A 960 -16.95 41.82 -47.41
CA GLY A 960 -16.26 42.01 -48.67
C GLY A 960 -17.13 41.55 -49.85
N THR A 961 -17.05 40.28 -50.23
CA THR A 961 -17.91 39.68 -51.26
C THR A 961 -19.04 38.87 -50.63
N VAL A 962 -20.26 38.93 -51.15
CA VAL A 962 -21.39 38.09 -50.73
C VAL A 962 -22.00 37.40 -51.95
N GLU A 963 -22.10 36.07 -51.90
CA GLU A 963 -22.83 35.22 -52.84
C GLU A 963 -24.04 34.61 -52.12
N LEU A 964 -25.21 34.69 -52.74
CA LEU A 964 -26.49 34.26 -52.16
C LEU A 964 -26.76 32.77 -52.40
N PRO A 965 -27.58 32.11 -51.55
CA PRO A 965 -27.89 30.70 -51.72
C PRO A 965 -28.87 30.46 -52.88
N PRO A 966 -28.72 29.37 -53.66
CA PRO A 966 -29.67 29.03 -54.71
C PRO A 966 -31.01 28.50 -54.13
N GLY A 967 -32.16 29.01 -54.61
CA GLY A 967 -33.49 28.40 -54.31
C GLY A 967 -34.62 29.39 -53.98
N GLU A 968 -35.73 28.88 -53.43
CA GLU A 968 -36.87 29.68 -52.94
C GLU A 968 -36.66 30.11 -51.46
N SER A 969 -35.61 30.88 -51.20
CA SER A 969 -35.33 31.43 -49.86
C SER A 969 -35.61 32.93 -49.79
N ALA A 970 -35.80 33.47 -48.57
CA ALA A 970 -35.92 34.91 -48.31
C ALA A 970 -34.66 35.41 -47.58
N VAL A 971 -33.86 36.27 -48.22
CA VAL A 971 -32.63 36.80 -47.63
C VAL A 971 -32.83 38.24 -47.15
N ASP A 972 -32.56 38.50 -45.88
CA ASP A 972 -32.63 39.82 -45.27
C ASP A 972 -31.26 40.51 -45.30
N LEU A 973 -31.10 41.55 -46.11
CA LEU A 973 -29.86 42.35 -46.24
C LEU A 973 -30.02 43.77 -45.69
N ARG A 974 -31.04 44.02 -44.85
CA ARG A 974 -31.34 45.38 -44.39
C ARG A 974 -30.18 46.00 -43.63
N ASP A 975 -29.90 47.27 -43.92
CA ASP A 975 -28.85 48.08 -43.28
C ASP A 975 -27.44 47.46 -43.37
N SER A 976 -27.19 46.57 -44.32
CA SER A 976 -25.88 45.93 -44.53
C SER A 976 -24.96 46.74 -45.46
N ALA A 977 -23.65 46.55 -45.32
CA ALA A 977 -22.61 47.16 -46.15
C ALA A 977 -21.71 46.09 -46.78
N VAL A 978 -21.80 45.92 -48.09
CA VAL A 978 -21.13 44.84 -48.83
C VAL A 978 -20.25 45.44 -49.93
N ARG A 979 -18.99 45.05 -50.08
CA ARG A 979 -18.15 45.60 -51.18
C ARG A 979 -18.62 45.09 -52.54
N THR A 980 -18.70 43.77 -52.70
CA THR A 980 -19.13 43.09 -53.92
C THR A 980 -20.31 42.18 -53.62
N LEU A 981 -21.47 42.42 -54.22
CA LEU A 981 -22.64 41.55 -54.11
C LEU A 981 -22.82 40.81 -55.42
N VAL A 982 -22.53 39.51 -55.46
CA VAL A 982 -22.64 38.71 -56.69
C VAL A 982 -24.09 38.34 -56.93
N LEU A 983 -24.62 38.72 -58.10
CA LEU A 983 -26.01 38.46 -58.48
C LEU A 983 -26.05 37.38 -59.58
N ASP A 984 -26.61 36.20 -59.27
CA ASP A 984 -26.77 35.10 -60.24
C ASP A 984 -28.14 35.17 -60.95
N PRO A 985 -28.19 35.08 -62.29
CA PRO A 985 -29.45 35.07 -63.06
C PRO A 985 -30.38 33.87 -62.82
N THR A 986 -29.86 32.76 -62.31
CA THR A 986 -30.62 31.52 -62.04
C THR A 986 -31.30 31.51 -60.67
N ASP A 987 -30.95 32.46 -59.80
CA ASP A 987 -31.45 32.53 -58.43
C ASP A 987 -32.93 32.96 -58.40
N THR A 988 -33.77 32.29 -57.61
CA THR A 988 -35.19 32.63 -57.37
C THR A 988 -35.42 33.26 -55.99
N THR A 989 -34.34 33.54 -55.26
CA THR A 989 -34.38 34.09 -53.91
C THR A 989 -35.08 35.44 -53.85
N THR A 990 -35.90 35.60 -52.82
CA THR A 990 -36.58 36.86 -52.50
C THR A 990 -35.70 37.65 -51.53
N VAL A 991 -35.56 38.96 -51.70
CA VAL A 991 -34.58 39.74 -50.92
C VAL A 991 -35.22 40.92 -50.18
N MET A 992 -34.59 41.39 -49.11
CA MET A 992 -34.99 42.59 -48.36
C MET A 992 -33.83 43.58 -48.32
N LEU A 993 -33.93 44.70 -49.03
CA LEU A 993 -32.76 45.53 -49.40
C LEU A 993 -32.72 46.92 -48.75
N SER A 994 -33.66 47.24 -47.87
CA SER A 994 -33.73 48.56 -47.23
C SER A 994 -32.43 48.90 -46.50
N GLY A 995 -31.77 50.01 -46.87
CA GLY A 995 -30.53 50.47 -46.24
C GLY A 995 -29.25 49.79 -46.74
N LEU A 996 -29.31 48.84 -47.68
CA LEU A 996 -28.14 48.16 -48.25
C LEU A 996 -27.21 49.14 -49.00
N THR A 997 -25.91 49.01 -48.76
CA THR A 997 -24.85 49.70 -49.51
C THR A 997 -23.91 48.71 -50.18
N PHE A 998 -23.59 48.93 -51.47
CA PHE A 998 -22.59 48.15 -52.18
C PHE A 998 -21.82 48.92 -53.27
N ASP A 999 -20.56 48.53 -53.50
CA ASP A 999 -19.67 49.16 -54.48
C ASP A 999 -19.76 48.52 -55.88
N ASP A 1000 -19.92 47.19 -55.90
CA ASP A 1000 -19.86 46.35 -57.10
C ASP A 1000 -20.94 45.24 -57.09
N PRO A 1001 -21.84 45.16 -58.09
CA PRO A 1001 -22.83 44.09 -58.22
C PRO A 1001 -22.28 42.79 -58.86
N GLY A 1002 -20.95 42.68 -59.04
CA GLY A 1002 -20.31 41.54 -59.68
C GLY A 1002 -20.48 41.53 -61.21
N ASP A 1003 -20.34 40.36 -61.84
CA ASP A 1003 -20.43 40.18 -63.31
C ASP A 1003 -21.88 40.21 -63.86
N ALA A 1004 -22.83 40.71 -63.08
CA ALA A 1004 -24.25 40.69 -63.43
C ALA A 1004 -24.59 41.67 -64.56
N ASP A 1005 -25.28 41.18 -65.59
CA ASP A 1005 -25.83 42.05 -66.62
C ASP A 1005 -27.00 42.91 -66.08
N VAL A 1006 -27.32 43.98 -66.81
CA VAL A 1006 -28.30 44.98 -66.37
C VAL A 1006 -29.70 44.40 -66.17
N ASP A 1007 -30.07 43.43 -66.99
CA ASP A 1007 -31.39 42.80 -66.93
C ASP A 1007 -31.49 41.87 -65.71
N THR A 1008 -30.41 41.15 -65.38
CA THR A 1008 -30.28 40.33 -64.16
C THR A 1008 -30.38 41.21 -62.92
N ALA A 1009 -29.58 42.28 -62.85
CA ALA A 1009 -29.60 43.20 -61.70
C ALA A 1009 -30.97 43.87 -61.49
N LEU A 1010 -31.65 44.27 -62.57
CA LEU A 1010 -33.00 44.84 -62.50
C LEU A 1010 -34.09 43.81 -62.17
N SER A 1011 -33.94 42.56 -62.61
CA SER A 1011 -34.88 41.48 -62.28
C SER A 1011 -34.86 41.16 -60.78
N TRP A 1012 -33.67 41.19 -60.19
CA TRP A 1012 -33.46 40.97 -58.76
C TRP A 1012 -34.06 42.10 -57.91
N LEU A 1013 -33.90 43.38 -58.31
CA LEU A 1013 -34.52 44.53 -57.64
C LEU A 1013 -36.06 44.52 -57.66
N ARG A 1014 -36.69 43.79 -58.58
CA ARG A 1014 -38.17 43.62 -58.60
C ARG A 1014 -38.65 42.57 -57.62
N ARG A 1015 -37.76 41.71 -57.12
CA ARG A 1015 -38.06 40.65 -56.15
C ARG A 1015 -37.90 41.11 -54.70
N ASP A 1016 -37.71 42.41 -54.45
CA ASP A 1016 -37.60 42.97 -53.10
C ASP A 1016 -38.97 43.01 -52.39
N LEU A 1017 -39.09 42.32 -51.25
CA LEU A 1017 -40.30 42.30 -50.41
C LEU A 1017 -40.54 43.64 -49.69
N THR A 1018 -39.49 44.44 -49.47
CA THR A 1018 -39.58 45.71 -48.73
C THR A 1018 -40.13 46.86 -49.56
N GLY A 1019 -40.38 46.63 -50.85
CA GLY A 1019 -40.88 47.63 -51.79
C GLY A 1019 -39.76 48.45 -52.43
N TYR A 1020 -40.10 49.62 -52.98
CA TYR A 1020 -39.17 50.42 -53.77
C TYR A 1020 -38.13 51.15 -52.91
N GLN A 1021 -36.86 50.79 -53.12
CA GLN A 1021 -35.71 51.42 -52.47
C GLN A 1021 -34.95 52.32 -53.45
N HIS A 1022 -35.11 53.64 -53.32
CA HIS A 1022 -34.49 54.63 -54.21
C HIS A 1022 -32.95 54.51 -54.27
N GLN A 1023 -32.33 54.27 -53.12
CA GLN A 1023 -30.89 54.23 -52.92
C GLN A 1023 -30.19 53.15 -53.74
N VAL A 1024 -30.79 51.97 -53.86
CA VAL A 1024 -30.18 50.79 -54.50
C VAL A 1024 -30.09 50.97 -56.03
N TYR A 1025 -31.12 51.58 -56.64
CA TYR A 1025 -31.10 51.94 -58.07
C TYR A 1025 -30.05 53.01 -58.40
N GLU A 1026 -29.76 53.94 -57.49
CA GLU A 1026 -28.73 54.96 -57.71
C GLU A 1026 -27.33 54.38 -57.62
N GLN A 1027 -27.08 53.48 -56.65
CA GLN A 1027 -25.80 52.79 -56.50
C GLN A 1027 -25.48 51.95 -57.75
N LEU A 1028 -26.46 51.19 -58.26
CA LEU A 1028 -26.30 50.38 -59.48
C LEU A 1028 -26.04 51.25 -60.72
N ALA A 1029 -26.77 52.36 -60.89
CA ALA A 1029 -26.54 53.29 -62.01
C ALA A 1029 -25.17 53.98 -61.93
N ALA A 1030 -24.72 54.36 -60.73
CA ALA A 1030 -23.41 54.95 -60.51
C ALA A 1030 -22.27 53.95 -60.74
N HIS A 1031 -22.48 52.66 -60.44
CA HIS A 1031 -21.55 51.60 -60.78
C HIS A 1031 -21.39 51.44 -62.30
N TYR A 1032 -22.47 51.18 -63.04
CA TYR A 1032 -22.40 51.00 -64.50
C TYR A 1032 -21.82 52.22 -65.23
N HIS A 1033 -22.05 53.43 -64.68
CA HIS A 1033 -21.42 54.65 -65.20
C HIS A 1033 -19.90 54.66 -64.99
N ARG A 1034 -19.41 54.26 -63.79
CA ARG A 1034 -17.97 54.12 -63.50
C ARG A 1034 -17.31 53.01 -64.30
N ALA A 1035 -18.04 51.93 -64.60
CA ALA A 1035 -17.57 50.82 -65.43
C ALA A 1035 -17.48 51.16 -66.93
N GLY A 1036 -17.95 52.35 -67.35
CA GLY A 1036 -17.94 52.79 -68.76
C GLY A 1036 -19.17 52.34 -69.58
N GLU A 1037 -20.13 51.65 -68.94
CA GLU A 1037 -21.36 51.17 -69.58
C GLU A 1037 -22.49 52.21 -69.45
N ASP A 1038 -22.33 53.35 -70.12
CA ASP A 1038 -23.29 54.45 -70.05
C ASP A 1038 -24.71 54.09 -70.51
N ALA A 1039 -24.85 53.08 -71.38
CA ALA A 1039 -26.14 52.58 -71.84
C ALA A 1039 -26.88 51.82 -70.73
N ALA A 1040 -26.15 50.98 -69.97
CA ALA A 1040 -26.63 50.24 -68.82
C ALA A 1040 -27.13 51.17 -67.71
N ALA A 1041 -26.32 52.18 -67.35
CA ALA A 1041 -26.67 53.17 -66.34
C ALA A 1041 -27.97 53.94 -66.66
N ARG A 1042 -28.21 54.28 -67.94
CA ARG A 1042 -29.47 54.91 -68.39
C ARG A 1042 -30.66 53.98 -68.21
N THR A 1043 -30.50 52.70 -68.54
CA THR A 1043 -31.56 51.69 -68.39
C THR A 1043 -31.96 51.51 -66.94
N VAL A 1044 -31.01 51.49 -66.01
CA VAL A 1044 -31.28 51.44 -64.56
C VAL A 1044 -32.03 52.68 -64.08
N LEU A 1045 -31.61 53.89 -64.49
CA LEU A 1045 -32.30 55.14 -64.13
C LEU A 1045 -33.70 55.25 -64.76
N LEU A 1046 -33.91 54.68 -65.96
CA LEU A 1046 -35.22 54.55 -66.59
C LEU A 1046 -36.11 53.58 -65.82
N ALA A 1047 -35.58 52.41 -65.46
CA ALA A 1047 -36.27 51.42 -64.64
C ALA A 1047 -36.67 52.01 -63.28
N ARG A 1048 -35.82 52.84 -62.67
CA ARG A 1048 -36.12 53.61 -61.45
C ARG A 1048 -37.36 54.49 -61.60
N GLN A 1049 -37.45 55.28 -62.69
CA GLN A 1049 -38.61 56.17 -62.92
C GLN A 1049 -39.89 55.38 -63.23
N ARG A 1050 -39.77 54.26 -63.95
CA ARG A 1050 -40.91 53.35 -64.21
C ARG A 1050 -41.44 52.70 -62.95
N HIS A 1051 -40.56 52.16 -62.10
CA HIS A 1051 -40.94 51.58 -60.83
C HIS A 1051 -41.59 52.63 -59.90
N ARG A 1052 -41.04 53.85 -59.84
CA ARG A 1052 -41.64 54.98 -59.10
C ARG A 1052 -43.04 55.34 -59.61
N ARG A 1053 -43.28 55.28 -60.92
CA ARG A 1053 -44.61 55.51 -61.53
C ARG A 1053 -45.58 54.39 -61.14
N ASP A 1054 -45.12 53.15 -61.13
CA ASP A 1054 -45.98 51.99 -60.92
C ASP A 1054 -46.48 51.89 -59.47
N LEU A 1055 -45.71 52.40 -58.49
CA LEU A 1055 -46.11 52.57 -57.08
C LEU A 1055 -47.21 53.62 -56.83
N LEU A 1056 -47.46 54.54 -57.77
CA LEU A 1056 -48.54 55.50 -57.62
C LEU A 1056 -49.88 54.74 -57.69
N GLY A 1057 -50.61 54.73 -56.57
CA GLY A 1057 -51.96 54.15 -56.49
C GLY A 1057 -52.95 54.85 -57.43
N THR A 1058 -54.10 54.23 -57.65
CA THR A 1058 -55.20 54.80 -58.44
C THR A 1058 -56.27 55.47 -57.57
N SER A 1059 -55.99 55.63 -56.28
CA SER A 1059 -56.98 55.99 -55.26
C SER A 1059 -57.30 57.50 -55.20
N SER A 1060 -56.48 58.34 -55.83
CA SER A 1060 -56.64 59.81 -55.87
C SER A 1060 -56.54 60.33 -57.31
N PHE A 1061 -57.41 61.27 -57.69
CA PHE A 1061 -57.39 61.92 -59.01
C PHE A 1061 -56.03 62.59 -59.32
N GLY A 1062 -55.35 63.13 -58.30
CA GLY A 1062 -54.00 63.68 -58.46
C GLY A 1062 -52.92 62.63 -58.76
N GLN A 1063 -53.07 61.40 -58.24
CA GLN A 1063 -52.15 60.31 -58.53
C GLN A 1063 -52.35 59.77 -59.95
N VAL A 1064 -53.60 59.72 -60.46
CA VAL A 1064 -53.90 59.33 -61.84
C VAL A 1064 -53.30 60.31 -62.85
N LEU A 1065 -53.40 61.63 -62.58
CA LEU A 1065 -52.77 62.66 -63.41
C LEU A 1065 -51.24 62.53 -63.42
N MET A 1066 -50.61 62.30 -62.26
CA MET A 1066 -49.16 62.08 -62.18
C MET A 1066 -48.72 60.80 -62.88
N LYS A 1067 -49.54 59.73 -62.84
CA LYS A 1067 -49.30 58.47 -63.54
C LYS A 1067 -49.43 58.66 -65.06
N GLY A 1068 -50.44 59.39 -65.52
CA GLY A 1068 -50.66 59.76 -66.92
C GLY A 1068 -49.54 60.66 -67.47
N TRP A 1069 -49.11 61.65 -66.70
CA TRP A 1069 -47.94 62.49 -67.02
C TRP A 1069 -46.65 61.68 -67.11
N GLY A 1070 -46.46 60.71 -66.20
CA GLY A 1070 -45.34 59.77 -66.27
C GLY A 1070 -45.33 58.93 -67.54
N TYR A 1071 -46.49 58.39 -67.96
CA TYR A 1071 -46.60 57.68 -69.25
C TYR A 1071 -46.31 58.59 -70.45
N LEU A 1072 -46.84 59.82 -70.44
CA LEU A 1072 -46.58 60.81 -71.49
C LEU A 1072 -45.06 61.09 -71.60
N GLN A 1073 -44.36 61.28 -70.48
CA GLN A 1073 -42.92 61.52 -70.45
C GLN A 1073 -42.08 60.30 -70.90
N ASP A 1074 -42.50 59.08 -70.59
CA ASP A 1074 -41.83 57.84 -71.04
C ASP A 1074 -41.93 57.69 -72.57
N VAL A 1075 -43.11 57.96 -73.15
CA VAL A 1075 -43.37 57.85 -74.60
C VAL A 1075 -42.74 58.99 -75.41
N THR A 1076 -42.78 60.23 -74.89
CA THR A 1076 -42.30 61.40 -75.64
C THR A 1076 -40.79 61.61 -75.52
N VAL A 1077 -40.20 61.52 -74.32
CA VAL A 1077 -38.79 61.92 -74.08
C VAL A 1077 -38.02 60.91 -73.20
N GLY A 1078 -38.63 59.78 -72.82
CA GLY A 1078 -38.03 58.80 -71.91
C GLY A 1078 -37.53 59.45 -70.62
N TYR A 1079 -38.33 60.33 -70.00
CA TYR A 1079 -37.97 61.12 -68.80
C TYR A 1079 -36.74 62.05 -68.93
N GLY A 1080 -36.35 62.40 -70.17
CA GLY A 1080 -35.17 63.22 -70.45
C GLY A 1080 -33.90 62.42 -70.76
N TYR A 1081 -34.00 61.08 -70.86
CA TYR A 1081 -32.87 60.19 -71.15
C TYR A 1081 -32.82 59.70 -72.61
N ARG A 1082 -33.81 60.07 -73.45
CA ARG A 1082 -33.86 59.73 -74.89
C ARG A 1082 -34.22 60.97 -75.75
N PRO A 1083 -33.30 61.94 -75.94
CA PRO A 1083 -33.61 63.23 -76.59
C PRO A 1083 -34.00 63.13 -78.08
N GLY A 1084 -33.65 62.05 -78.78
CA GLY A 1084 -33.94 61.89 -80.21
C GLY A 1084 -35.44 61.83 -80.57
N LEU A 1085 -36.33 61.48 -79.63
CA LEU A 1085 -37.77 61.37 -79.88
C LEU A 1085 -38.46 62.74 -80.02
N ALA A 1086 -37.93 63.80 -79.41
CA ALA A 1086 -38.50 65.15 -79.50
C ALA A 1086 -38.40 65.73 -80.93
N ALA A 1087 -37.31 65.43 -81.65
CA ALA A 1087 -37.14 65.85 -83.03
C ALA A 1087 -38.17 65.22 -83.97
N VAL A 1088 -38.51 63.94 -83.75
CA VAL A 1088 -39.51 63.21 -84.54
C VAL A 1088 -40.91 63.83 -84.38
N TRP A 1089 -41.30 64.17 -83.14
CA TRP A 1089 -42.59 64.83 -82.88
C TRP A 1089 -42.67 66.23 -83.48
N PHE A 1090 -41.58 67.00 -83.43
CA PHE A 1090 -41.52 68.31 -84.07
C PHE A 1090 -41.72 68.22 -85.59
N THR A 1091 -41.00 67.30 -86.25
CA THR A 1091 -41.16 67.07 -87.70
C THR A 1091 -42.57 66.59 -88.04
N GLY A 1092 -43.17 65.73 -87.20
CA GLY A 1092 -44.54 65.25 -87.38
C GLY A 1092 -45.59 66.37 -87.29
N LEU A 1093 -45.48 67.25 -86.30
CA LEU A 1093 -46.40 68.39 -86.14
C LEU A 1093 -46.24 69.42 -87.25
N LEU A 1094 -45.00 69.67 -87.69
CA LEU A 1094 -44.73 70.57 -88.82
C LEU A 1094 -45.35 70.05 -90.11
N ALA A 1095 -45.21 68.74 -90.37
CA ALA A 1095 -45.84 68.10 -91.53
C ALA A 1095 -47.38 68.16 -91.43
N PHE A 1096 -47.94 67.91 -90.25
CA PHE A 1096 -49.39 67.95 -90.02
C PHE A 1096 -49.97 69.34 -90.27
N GLY A 1097 -49.43 70.38 -89.64
CA GLY A 1097 -49.94 71.73 -89.83
C GLY A 1097 -49.78 72.19 -91.28
N THR A 1098 -48.65 71.85 -91.93
CA THR A 1098 -48.42 72.22 -93.34
C THR A 1098 -49.49 71.60 -94.24
N ALA A 1099 -49.83 70.33 -94.01
CA ALA A 1099 -50.86 69.64 -94.77
C ALA A 1099 -52.26 70.20 -94.49
N TYR A 1100 -52.56 70.52 -93.22
CA TYR A 1100 -53.85 71.08 -92.82
C TYR A 1100 -54.07 72.45 -93.47
N PHE A 1101 -53.13 73.38 -93.29
CA PHE A 1101 -53.25 74.73 -93.84
C PHE A 1101 -53.10 74.79 -95.36
N ALA A 1102 -52.60 73.74 -96.02
CA ALA A 1102 -52.58 73.68 -97.49
C ALA A 1102 -53.99 73.53 -98.09
N GLY A 1103 -54.94 73.01 -97.34
CA GLY A 1103 -56.35 72.91 -97.73
C GLY A 1103 -57.23 74.05 -97.22
N SER A 1104 -56.69 74.96 -96.39
CA SER A 1104 -57.44 76.07 -95.79
C SER A 1104 -57.32 77.33 -96.63
N GLU A 1105 -58.45 77.91 -97.03
CA GLU A 1105 -58.50 79.26 -97.61
C GLU A 1105 -58.51 80.30 -96.48
N LEU A 1106 -57.33 80.77 -96.10
CA LEU A 1106 -57.20 81.87 -95.13
C LEU A 1106 -57.41 83.21 -95.83
N GLU A 1107 -58.14 84.11 -95.18
CA GLU A 1107 -58.31 85.48 -95.67
C GLU A 1107 -57.10 86.34 -95.27
N PRO A 1108 -56.59 87.19 -96.18
CA PRO A 1108 -55.52 88.12 -95.86
C PRO A 1108 -56.03 89.24 -94.95
N VAL A 1109 -55.23 89.64 -93.98
CA VAL A 1109 -55.59 90.68 -92.99
C VAL A 1109 -55.74 92.07 -93.62
N GLU A 1110 -55.00 92.38 -94.69
CA GLU A 1110 -54.98 93.70 -95.35
C GLU A 1110 -55.10 93.54 -96.87
N THR A 1111 -56.13 94.12 -97.50
CA THR A 1111 -56.64 93.69 -98.83
C THR A 1111 -55.80 94.14 -100.03
N ASP A 1112 -54.99 95.19 -99.87
CA ASP A 1112 -54.27 95.83 -101.00
C ASP A 1112 -52.76 95.50 -101.04
N VAL A 1113 -52.17 94.91 -99.97
CA VAL A 1113 -50.76 94.45 -99.94
C VAL A 1113 -50.60 93.25 -98.98
N HIS A 1114 -50.51 92.02 -99.49
CA HIS A 1114 -50.20 90.84 -98.66
C HIS A 1114 -49.26 89.85 -99.39
N PRO A 1115 -48.30 89.20 -98.68
CA PRO A 1115 -47.43 88.17 -99.26
C PRO A 1115 -48.24 86.93 -99.63
N THR A 1116 -47.87 86.18 -100.67
CA THR A 1116 -48.54 84.91 -101.03
C THR A 1116 -48.53 83.90 -99.88
N PHE A 1117 -49.69 83.29 -99.61
CA PHE A 1117 -49.87 82.34 -98.52
C PHE A 1117 -48.99 81.09 -98.72
N ASN A 1118 -48.21 80.75 -97.70
CA ASN A 1118 -47.42 79.51 -97.67
C ASN A 1118 -47.79 78.68 -96.43
N PRO A 1119 -48.48 77.54 -96.60
CA PRO A 1119 -48.90 76.68 -95.49
C PRO A 1119 -47.75 76.16 -94.62
N PHE A 1120 -46.59 75.91 -95.22
CA PHE A 1120 -45.40 75.45 -94.49
C PHE A 1120 -44.81 76.58 -93.66
N GLY A 1121 -44.65 77.76 -94.25
CA GLY A 1121 -44.18 78.95 -93.53
C GLY A 1121 -45.10 79.33 -92.37
N TYR A 1122 -46.41 79.28 -92.62
CA TYR A 1122 -47.43 79.53 -91.61
C TYR A 1122 -47.38 78.53 -90.44
N THR A 1123 -47.25 77.24 -90.74
CA THR A 1123 -47.13 76.20 -89.70
C THR A 1123 -45.85 76.32 -88.89
N LEU A 1124 -44.75 76.70 -89.54
CA LEU A 1124 -43.46 76.86 -88.88
C LEU A 1124 -43.48 78.06 -87.91
N ASP A 1125 -44.08 79.18 -88.31
CA ASP A 1125 -44.30 80.34 -87.45
C ASP A 1125 -45.13 79.97 -86.20
N LEU A 1126 -46.15 79.12 -86.37
CA LEU A 1126 -46.97 78.63 -85.26
C LEU A 1126 -46.19 77.71 -84.30
N LEU A 1127 -45.36 76.80 -84.81
CA LEU A 1127 -44.60 75.85 -83.98
C LEU A 1127 -43.36 76.46 -83.32
N ILE A 1128 -42.80 77.53 -83.89
CA ILE A 1128 -41.61 78.23 -83.38
C ILE A 1128 -41.96 79.72 -83.16
N PRO A 1129 -42.52 80.10 -82.01
CA PRO A 1129 -42.95 81.48 -81.74
C PRO A 1129 -41.82 82.53 -81.78
N LEU A 1130 -40.56 82.08 -81.79
CA LEU A 1130 -39.37 82.94 -81.80
C LEU A 1130 -38.89 83.25 -83.23
N LEU A 1131 -39.41 82.57 -84.24
CA LEU A 1131 -39.02 82.71 -85.64
C LEU A 1131 -40.26 83.10 -86.44
N SER A 1132 -40.38 84.38 -86.81
CA SER A 1132 -41.49 84.88 -87.63
C SER A 1132 -41.02 85.05 -89.08
N LEU A 1133 -41.60 84.26 -89.97
CA LEU A 1133 -41.47 84.36 -91.42
C LEU A 1133 -42.49 85.35 -92.01
N GLY A 1134 -43.27 86.02 -91.15
CA GLY A 1134 -44.29 87.01 -91.51
C GLY A 1134 -45.57 86.41 -92.10
N GLN A 1135 -45.75 85.09 -92.03
CA GLN A 1135 -46.97 84.41 -92.51
C GLN A 1135 -48.06 84.44 -91.43
N ASP A 1136 -47.72 84.28 -90.16
CA ASP A 1136 -48.70 84.32 -89.05
C ASP A 1136 -49.43 85.66 -88.91
N SER A 1137 -48.73 86.78 -89.12
CA SER A 1137 -49.31 88.13 -89.01
C SER A 1137 -50.10 88.58 -90.23
N ALA A 1138 -49.90 87.93 -91.38
CA ALA A 1138 -50.53 88.32 -92.66
C ALA A 1138 -51.86 87.61 -92.93
N TRP A 1139 -52.11 86.48 -92.26
CA TRP A 1139 -53.22 85.57 -92.53
C TRP A 1139 -54.01 85.27 -91.25
N ASP A 1140 -55.31 85.59 -91.24
CA ASP A 1140 -56.18 85.47 -90.06
C ASP A 1140 -56.92 84.11 -90.05
N PRO A 1141 -56.57 83.15 -89.18
CA PRO A 1141 -57.26 81.88 -89.08
C PRO A 1141 -58.60 82.06 -88.35
N ARG A 1142 -59.71 81.71 -89.01
CA ARG A 1142 -61.06 81.78 -88.43
C ARG A 1142 -61.72 80.41 -88.32
N GLY A 1143 -62.60 80.26 -87.34
CA GLY A 1143 -63.36 79.02 -87.13
C GLY A 1143 -62.47 77.85 -86.69
N PRO A 1144 -62.54 76.67 -87.35
CA PRO A 1144 -61.78 75.48 -86.94
C PRO A 1144 -60.26 75.68 -87.05
N ASP A 1145 -59.80 76.49 -87.99
CA ASP A 1145 -58.38 76.72 -88.27
C ASP A 1145 -57.66 77.44 -87.11
N LEU A 1146 -58.39 78.28 -86.38
CA LEU A 1146 -57.90 78.94 -85.17
C LEU A 1146 -57.53 77.94 -84.07
N TRP A 1147 -58.35 76.90 -83.89
CA TRP A 1147 -58.09 75.88 -82.87
C TRP A 1147 -56.89 75.01 -83.24
N VAL A 1148 -56.70 74.71 -84.53
CA VAL A 1148 -55.52 73.99 -85.01
C VAL A 1148 -54.26 74.85 -84.84
N ALA A 1149 -54.34 76.15 -85.14
CA ALA A 1149 -53.25 77.09 -84.94
C ALA A 1149 -52.84 77.20 -83.46
N TYR A 1150 -53.81 77.38 -82.55
CA TYR A 1150 -53.54 77.38 -81.10
C TYR A 1150 -52.99 76.04 -80.59
N GLY A 1151 -53.46 74.92 -81.13
CA GLY A 1151 -52.93 73.59 -80.81
C GLY A 1151 -51.46 73.43 -81.20
N LEU A 1152 -51.10 73.89 -82.41
CA LEU A 1152 -49.72 73.86 -82.89
C LEU A 1152 -48.81 74.78 -82.06
N ILE A 1153 -49.25 75.99 -81.73
CA ILE A 1153 -48.51 76.90 -80.83
C ILE A 1153 -48.26 76.25 -79.47
N PHE A 1154 -49.30 75.66 -78.87
CA PHE A 1154 -49.18 75.01 -77.57
C PHE A 1154 -48.21 73.82 -77.62
N CYS A 1155 -48.35 72.94 -78.61
CA CYS A 1155 -47.45 71.79 -78.78
C CYS A 1155 -46.00 72.22 -79.07
N GLY A 1156 -45.81 73.27 -79.87
CA GLY A 1156 -44.50 73.87 -80.14
C GLY A 1156 -43.83 74.42 -78.88
N ALA A 1157 -44.58 75.15 -78.04
CA ALA A 1157 -44.08 75.68 -76.77
C ALA A 1157 -43.68 74.57 -75.77
N VAL A 1158 -44.46 73.49 -75.70
CA VAL A 1158 -44.16 72.32 -74.85
C VAL A 1158 -42.91 71.59 -75.36
N LEU A 1159 -42.75 71.39 -76.66
CA LEU A 1159 -41.55 70.76 -77.23
C LEU A 1159 -40.29 71.61 -77.01
N ALA A 1160 -40.38 72.93 -77.23
CA ALA A 1160 -39.26 73.86 -77.08
C ALA A 1160 -38.73 73.90 -75.64
N THR A 1161 -39.63 74.01 -74.64
CA THR A 1161 -39.25 73.97 -73.22
C THR A 1161 -38.58 72.65 -72.84
N THR A 1162 -39.02 71.54 -73.45
CA THR A 1162 -38.45 70.21 -73.18
C THR A 1162 -37.06 70.01 -73.79
N VAL A 1163 -36.81 70.54 -75.00
CA VAL A 1163 -35.48 70.53 -75.64
C VAL A 1163 -34.50 71.40 -74.86
N VAL A 1164 -34.93 72.60 -74.40
CA VAL A 1164 -34.09 73.48 -73.57
C VAL A 1164 -33.72 72.79 -72.25
N ALA A 1165 -34.65 72.08 -71.61
CA ALA A 1165 -34.38 71.28 -70.41
C ALA A 1165 -33.43 70.10 -70.66
N ALA A 1166 -33.52 69.46 -71.84
CA ALA A 1166 -32.61 68.39 -72.23
C ALA A 1166 -31.18 68.91 -72.51
N VAL A 1167 -31.06 70.04 -73.20
CA VAL A 1167 -29.77 70.67 -73.55
C VAL A 1167 -29.07 71.24 -72.30
N THR A 1168 -29.79 71.89 -71.39
CA THR A 1168 -29.23 72.35 -70.11
C THR A 1168 -28.74 71.21 -69.23
N ARG A 1169 -29.39 70.05 -69.28
CA ARG A 1169 -28.97 68.85 -68.51
C ARG A 1169 -27.76 68.13 -69.14
N VAL A 1170 -27.52 68.26 -70.44
CA VAL A 1170 -26.31 67.77 -71.12
C VAL A 1170 -25.12 68.70 -70.90
N LEU A 1171 -25.33 70.01 -70.85
CA LEU A 1171 -24.27 71.01 -70.60
C LEU A 1171 -23.78 71.03 -69.15
N ASN A 1172 -24.61 70.64 -68.18
CA ASN A 1172 -24.20 70.47 -66.78
C ASN A 1172 -23.49 69.13 -66.48
N ARG A 1173 -23.15 68.34 -67.50
CA ARG A 1173 -22.28 67.15 -67.39
C ARG A 1173 -20.90 67.46 -67.95
N ARG A 1174 -20.11 68.21 -67.18
CA ARG A 1174 -18.64 68.15 -67.16
C ARG A 1174 -18.15 68.33 -65.75
#